data_AF-A0AA87ZTM7-F1
#
_entry.id   AF-A0AA87ZTM7-F1
#
_cell.length_a   1.000
_cell.length_b   1.000
_cell.length_c   1.000
_cell.angle_alpha   90.00
_cell.angle_beta   90.00
_cell.angle_gamma   90.00
#
_symmetry.space_group_name_H-M   'P 1'
#
loop_
_entity.id
_entity.type
_entity.pdbx_description
1 polymer ?
#
loop_
_entity_poly.entity_id
_entity_poly.type
_entity_poly.pdbx_seq_one_letter_code
_entity_poly.pdbx_strand_id
1 'polypeptide(L)'
;MASVSKNESIENLIAASKSLRLSLEKSKAVGLALGKAGPRLEEINQRLPFLQAAVRPIRADKDALAAVGGHINRAVGPAAAVLKVFDAVHGLEKSLLSDPRNDLPGYLSVLKRLEEALRFLSDNCGLAIQWLDDIVEYMEDNAVADSGYLSNLKKSLKSLRECENAEGKARLDGGLLEAALDKLENEFRRLLTEHSVPLPMSSSSGEQACIAPSPLPVAVIQKLQAILWRLIANGRLEKCISIYVEVRTLNVRASLKALNLDYLDISISEFNDVQSIEGYIAQWGRHLEFAVKHLFEAEYKLCNDVFERIGVDVWMGCFAKIAAQAGILAFLQFGKTVTESKKDPIKLLKLLDIFASLNKLRLDFNRLFGGAACIEIQNLTRDLIKSVIEGAAAIFWELLVQVELQRQNPPPPDGSVPKLVSFITDYCNKLLGDDYKPILTQVLVIHQSWKGEKFQERLLITEVLNIMKAIELNLETWIKAYEDTTLSNLFAMNNHWHLFKQLRGTRLGDLMGDSSLREHEQYKDYYLAVFLRDSWGKLPGHLSREGLILFSGGRATARDLVKKRLKTFNESFDEMYKKQSNWVMSEKDLREKTCQLIVQAIVPVYRSYMQNYGPLVEQDSSSSKYAKYSVQTLEKMLMSLFQPRPGRFNSFKGRSLSGKFSNGVADHRRTASAVM
;
A
#
# COMPACT_ATOMS: atom_id res chain seq x y z
N MET A 1 -124.09 -29.21 -93.65
CA MET A 1 -123.39 -28.08 -92.98
C MET A 1 -123.86 -28.02 -91.53
N ALA A 2 -122.93 -27.79 -90.58
CA ALA A 2 -123.11 -27.55 -89.14
C ALA A 2 -123.02 -28.69 -88.08
N SER A 3 -122.51 -29.89 -88.37
CA SER A 3 -122.06 -30.84 -87.30
C SER A 3 -120.69 -31.49 -87.51
N VAL A 4 -120.08 -31.28 -88.68
CA VAL A 4 -118.82 -31.90 -89.14
C VAL A 4 -117.54 -31.24 -88.57
N SER A 5 -117.65 -30.16 -87.77
CA SER A 5 -116.49 -29.42 -87.24
C SER A 5 -116.29 -29.55 -85.70
N LYS A 6 -117.20 -30.18 -84.96
CA LYS A 6 -117.11 -30.33 -83.49
C LYS A 6 -116.46 -31.64 -83.02
N ASN A 7 -116.51 -32.73 -83.80
CA ASN A 7 -115.93 -34.02 -83.40
C ASN A 7 -114.40 -34.10 -83.59
N GLU A 8 -113.85 -33.51 -84.66
CA GLU A 8 -112.40 -33.46 -84.89
C GLU A 8 -111.65 -32.60 -83.85
N SER A 9 -112.29 -31.57 -83.31
CA SER A 9 -111.69 -30.73 -82.25
C SER A 9 -111.63 -31.47 -80.91
N ILE A 10 -112.63 -32.31 -80.60
CA ILE A 10 -112.66 -33.11 -79.38
C ILE A 10 -111.65 -34.27 -79.46
N GLU A 11 -111.52 -34.94 -80.61
CA GLU A 11 -110.51 -35.99 -80.79
C GLU A 11 -109.09 -35.45 -80.72
N ASN A 12 -108.82 -34.27 -81.31
CA ASN A 12 -107.53 -33.60 -81.18
C ASN A 12 -107.23 -33.17 -79.73
N LEU A 13 -108.24 -32.73 -78.97
CA LEU A 13 -108.08 -32.41 -77.54
C LEU A 13 -107.78 -33.66 -76.69
N ILE A 14 -108.40 -34.80 -77.01
CA ILE A 14 -108.17 -36.08 -76.34
C ILE A 14 -106.77 -36.63 -76.70
N ALA A 15 -106.34 -36.50 -77.96
CA ALA A 15 -105.00 -36.88 -78.40
C ALA A 15 -103.92 -36.00 -77.76
N ALA A 16 -104.15 -34.68 -77.70
CA ALA A 16 -103.28 -33.75 -76.99
C ALA A 16 -103.23 -34.04 -75.49
N SER A 17 -104.38 -34.28 -74.85
CA SER A 17 -104.47 -34.66 -73.43
C SER A 17 -103.74 -35.98 -73.13
N LYS A 18 -103.89 -37.00 -73.98
CA LYS A 18 -103.13 -38.26 -73.86
C LYS A 18 -101.63 -38.05 -74.05
N SER A 19 -101.21 -37.26 -75.04
CA SER A 19 -99.79 -36.95 -75.28
C SER A 19 -99.18 -36.18 -74.10
N LEU A 20 -99.92 -35.24 -73.52
CA LEU A 20 -99.50 -34.45 -72.37
C LEU A 20 -99.46 -35.28 -71.08
N ARG A 21 -100.39 -36.23 -70.90
CA ARG A 21 -100.31 -37.22 -69.81
C ARG A 21 -99.10 -38.13 -69.97
N LEU A 22 -98.81 -38.56 -71.19
CA LEU A 22 -97.69 -39.46 -71.48
C LEU A 22 -96.34 -38.74 -71.36
N SER A 23 -96.27 -37.45 -71.70
CA SER A 23 -95.09 -36.61 -71.45
C SER A 23 -94.91 -36.29 -69.96
N LEU A 24 -96.00 -36.10 -69.21
CA LEU A 24 -95.97 -35.91 -67.76
C LEU A 24 -95.53 -37.18 -67.02
N GLU A 25 -96.00 -38.36 -67.43
CA GLU A 25 -95.56 -39.66 -66.93
C GLU A 25 -94.07 -39.90 -67.25
N LYS A 26 -93.63 -39.61 -68.48
CA LYS A 26 -92.19 -39.66 -68.84
C LYS A 26 -91.36 -38.69 -68.02
N SER A 27 -91.85 -37.47 -67.78
CA SER A 27 -91.17 -36.47 -66.95
C SER A 27 -91.08 -36.93 -65.48
N LYS A 28 -92.15 -37.52 -64.92
CA LYS A 28 -92.13 -38.15 -63.59
C LYS A 28 -91.16 -39.33 -63.50
N ALA A 29 -91.10 -40.18 -64.53
CA ALA A 29 -90.16 -41.29 -64.60
C ALA A 29 -88.71 -40.80 -64.66
N VAL A 30 -88.42 -39.75 -65.44
CA VAL A 30 -87.11 -39.09 -65.49
C VAL A 30 -86.78 -38.41 -64.15
N GLY A 31 -87.75 -37.76 -63.50
CA GLY A 31 -87.59 -37.16 -62.17
C GLY A 31 -87.27 -38.19 -61.09
N LEU A 32 -87.93 -39.35 -61.11
CA LEU A 32 -87.63 -40.46 -60.19
C LEU A 32 -86.26 -41.11 -60.49
N ALA A 33 -85.86 -41.19 -61.77
CA ALA A 33 -84.53 -41.68 -62.16
C ALA A 33 -83.42 -40.71 -61.73
N LEU A 34 -83.62 -39.40 -61.88
CA LEU A 34 -82.71 -38.37 -61.36
C LEU A 34 -82.63 -38.38 -59.83
N GLY A 35 -83.77 -38.53 -59.14
CA GLY A 35 -83.81 -38.65 -57.67
C GLY A 35 -83.04 -39.86 -57.15
N LYS A 36 -83.02 -40.99 -57.88
CA LYS A 36 -82.20 -42.17 -57.56
C LYS A 36 -80.72 -42.01 -57.95
N ALA A 37 -80.41 -41.22 -58.97
CA ALA A 37 -79.03 -40.96 -59.41
C ALA A 37 -78.31 -39.90 -58.56
N GLY A 38 -79.04 -38.95 -57.97
CA GLY A 38 -78.52 -37.92 -57.08
C GLY A 38 -77.57 -38.42 -56.00
N PRO A 39 -77.99 -39.33 -55.09
CA PRO A 39 -77.11 -39.85 -54.04
C PRO A 39 -75.94 -40.68 -54.56
N ARG A 40 -76.05 -41.32 -55.74
CA ARG A 40 -74.92 -42.02 -56.38
C ARG A 40 -73.90 -41.06 -56.97
N LEU A 41 -74.35 -39.96 -57.56
CA LEU A 41 -73.49 -38.88 -58.04
C LEU A 41 -72.82 -38.16 -56.87
N GLU A 42 -73.53 -37.96 -55.75
CA GLU A 42 -72.96 -37.42 -54.52
C GLU A 42 -71.89 -38.37 -53.93
N GLU A 43 -72.16 -39.67 -53.89
CA GLU A 43 -71.19 -40.68 -53.43
C GLU A 43 -69.96 -40.75 -54.36
N ILE A 44 -70.17 -40.69 -55.68
CA ILE A 44 -69.06 -40.63 -56.65
C ILE A 44 -68.29 -39.33 -56.45
N ASN A 45 -68.94 -38.18 -56.28
CA ASN A 45 -68.26 -36.90 -56.01
C ASN A 45 -67.52 -36.90 -54.66
N GLN A 46 -68.00 -37.61 -53.65
CA GLN A 46 -67.28 -37.78 -52.38
C GLN A 46 -66.08 -38.72 -52.52
N ARG A 47 -66.15 -39.73 -53.40
CA ARG A 47 -65.04 -40.66 -53.66
C ARG A 47 -64.04 -40.18 -54.72
N LEU A 48 -64.43 -39.26 -55.60
CA LEU A 48 -63.61 -38.75 -56.69
C LEU A 48 -62.31 -38.09 -56.20
N PRO A 49 -62.29 -37.26 -55.13
CA PRO A 49 -61.06 -36.69 -54.60
C PRO A 49 -60.10 -37.75 -54.07
N PHE A 50 -60.63 -38.79 -53.41
CA PHE A 50 -59.83 -39.91 -52.89
C PHE A 50 -59.23 -40.76 -54.02
N LEU A 51 -60.03 -41.06 -55.06
CA LEU A 51 -59.55 -41.76 -56.25
C LEU A 51 -58.55 -40.91 -57.06
N GLN A 52 -58.77 -39.60 -57.16
CA GLN A 52 -57.89 -38.68 -57.87
C GLN A 52 -56.55 -38.49 -57.12
N ALA A 53 -56.57 -38.52 -55.79
CA ALA A 53 -55.37 -38.57 -54.95
C ALA A 53 -54.63 -39.91 -55.09
N ALA A 54 -55.34 -41.04 -55.11
CA ALA A 54 -54.74 -42.37 -55.25
C ALA A 54 -54.13 -42.64 -56.63
N VAL A 55 -54.66 -42.03 -57.71
CA VAL A 55 -54.19 -42.22 -59.10
C VAL A 55 -53.15 -41.16 -59.53
N ARG A 56 -52.96 -40.08 -58.76
CA ARG A 56 -51.97 -39.01 -59.04
C ARG A 56 -50.52 -39.50 -59.26
N PRO A 57 -49.98 -40.46 -58.48
CA PRO A 57 -48.63 -41.00 -58.72
C PRO A 57 -48.47 -41.71 -60.07
N ILE A 58 -49.58 -42.12 -60.71
CA ILE A 58 -49.58 -42.78 -62.02
C ILE A 58 -49.61 -41.74 -63.16
N ARG A 59 -49.97 -40.48 -62.86
CA ARG A 59 -50.03 -39.34 -63.82
C ARG A 59 -48.79 -38.45 -63.80
N ALA A 60 -47.91 -38.57 -62.81
CA ALA A 60 -46.66 -37.82 -62.78
C ALA A 60 -45.72 -38.35 -63.87
N ASP A 61 -44.93 -37.45 -64.46
CA ASP A 61 -43.97 -37.80 -65.52
C ASP A 61 -43.01 -38.89 -65.03
N LYS A 62 -42.80 -39.93 -65.83
CA LYS A 62 -42.00 -41.11 -65.46
C LYS A 62 -40.56 -40.70 -65.10
N ASP A 63 -40.06 -39.67 -65.76
CA ASP A 63 -38.73 -39.11 -65.53
C ASP A 63 -38.68 -38.28 -64.23
N ALA A 64 -39.75 -37.55 -63.90
CA ALA A 64 -39.85 -36.82 -62.63
C ALA A 64 -39.89 -37.79 -61.44
N LEU A 65 -40.67 -38.87 -61.50
CA LEU A 65 -40.71 -39.90 -60.45
C LEU A 65 -39.36 -40.60 -60.24
N ALA A 66 -38.61 -40.85 -61.32
CA ALA A 66 -37.26 -41.42 -61.23
C ALA A 66 -36.25 -40.42 -60.61
N ALA A 67 -36.37 -39.13 -60.93
CA ALA A 67 -35.52 -38.07 -60.40
C ALA A 67 -35.82 -37.74 -58.93
N VAL A 68 -37.08 -37.83 -58.48
CA VAL A 68 -37.49 -37.63 -57.07
C VAL A 68 -36.67 -38.48 -56.11
N GLY A 69 -36.41 -39.75 -56.44
CA GLY A 69 -35.56 -40.61 -55.61
C GLY A 69 -34.13 -40.07 -55.45
N GLY A 70 -33.57 -39.46 -56.50
CA GLY A 70 -32.27 -38.79 -56.46
C GLY A 70 -32.28 -37.52 -55.61
N HIS A 71 -33.32 -36.69 -55.73
CA HIS A 71 -33.51 -35.48 -54.93
C HIS A 71 -33.74 -35.80 -53.45
N ILE A 72 -34.56 -36.83 -53.14
CA ILE A 72 -34.78 -37.31 -51.77
C ILE A 72 -33.47 -37.77 -51.14
N ASN A 73 -32.70 -38.62 -51.81
CA ASN A 73 -31.43 -39.09 -51.28
C ASN A 73 -30.41 -37.96 -51.07
N ARG A 74 -30.47 -36.91 -51.89
CA ARG A 74 -29.57 -35.75 -51.82
C ARG A 74 -29.77 -34.89 -50.57
N ALA A 75 -30.97 -34.80 -49.99
CA ALA A 75 -31.16 -34.11 -48.70
C ALA A 75 -31.29 -35.05 -47.50
N VAL A 76 -31.95 -36.20 -47.65
CA VAL A 76 -32.21 -37.12 -46.53
C VAL A 76 -30.90 -37.72 -45.99
N GLY A 77 -29.94 -38.03 -46.87
CA GLY A 77 -28.62 -38.53 -46.46
C GLY A 77 -27.87 -37.53 -45.55
N PRO A 78 -27.66 -36.28 -46.00
CA PRO A 78 -27.06 -35.24 -45.16
C PRO A 78 -27.87 -34.91 -43.90
N ALA A 79 -29.20 -34.82 -43.98
CA ALA A 79 -30.04 -34.58 -42.81
C ALA A 79 -29.93 -35.71 -41.77
N ALA A 80 -29.87 -36.97 -42.22
CA ALA A 80 -29.63 -38.11 -41.34
C ALA A 80 -28.22 -38.08 -40.72
N ALA A 81 -27.21 -37.55 -41.43
CA ALA A 81 -25.88 -37.35 -40.87
C ALA A 81 -25.88 -36.27 -39.77
N VAL A 82 -26.59 -35.17 -39.96
CA VAL A 82 -26.80 -34.12 -38.93
C VAL A 82 -27.48 -34.72 -37.69
N LEU A 83 -28.54 -35.51 -37.88
CA LEU A 83 -29.22 -36.20 -36.76
C LEU A 83 -28.29 -37.16 -36.01
N LYS A 84 -27.44 -37.93 -36.71
CA LYS A 84 -26.45 -38.80 -36.06
C LYS A 84 -25.42 -38.03 -35.23
N VAL A 85 -25.01 -36.84 -35.68
CA VAL A 85 -24.11 -35.98 -34.90
C VAL A 85 -24.84 -35.40 -33.68
N PHE A 86 -26.11 -35.04 -33.82
CA PHE A 86 -26.96 -34.59 -32.72
C PHE A 86 -27.16 -35.68 -31.64
N ASP A 87 -27.41 -36.93 -32.06
CA ASP A 87 -27.47 -38.09 -31.16
C ASP A 87 -26.12 -38.36 -30.49
N ALA A 88 -25.01 -38.19 -31.22
CA ALA A 88 -23.68 -38.32 -30.65
C ALA A 88 -23.40 -37.25 -29.58
N VAL A 89 -23.85 -36.00 -29.76
CA VAL A 89 -23.78 -34.93 -28.75
C VAL A 89 -24.50 -35.33 -27.46
N HIS A 90 -25.71 -35.89 -27.57
CA HIS A 90 -26.46 -36.39 -26.41
C HIS A 90 -25.75 -37.58 -25.74
N GLY A 91 -25.10 -38.45 -26.53
CA GLY A 91 -24.26 -39.52 -25.99
C GLY A 91 -23.06 -39.04 -25.16
N LEU A 92 -22.56 -37.82 -25.40
CA LEU A 92 -21.45 -37.23 -24.64
C LEU A 92 -21.89 -36.66 -23.28
N GLU A 93 -23.19 -36.41 -23.08
CA GLU A 93 -23.75 -35.80 -21.87
C GLU A 93 -23.33 -36.54 -20.59
N LYS A 94 -23.45 -37.87 -20.58
CA LYS A 94 -23.07 -38.71 -19.43
C LYS A 94 -21.58 -38.57 -19.06
N SER A 95 -20.72 -38.35 -20.05
CA SER A 95 -19.27 -38.18 -19.82
C SER A 95 -18.95 -36.77 -19.29
N LEU A 96 -19.67 -35.74 -19.73
CA LEU A 96 -19.51 -34.35 -19.27
C LEU A 96 -20.23 -34.07 -17.93
N LEU A 97 -21.17 -34.93 -17.55
CA LEU A 97 -21.73 -34.94 -16.20
C LEU A 97 -20.71 -35.39 -15.15
N SER A 98 -19.70 -36.16 -15.54
CA SER A 98 -18.60 -36.58 -14.65
C SER A 98 -17.73 -35.40 -14.23
N ASP A 99 -17.03 -35.56 -13.12
CA ASP A 99 -16.22 -34.49 -12.52
C ASP A 99 -14.83 -34.37 -13.19
N PRO A 100 -14.40 -33.17 -13.65
CA PRO A 100 -13.11 -32.96 -14.31
C PRO A 100 -11.88 -33.44 -13.53
N ARG A 101 -11.96 -33.61 -12.19
CA ARG A 101 -10.79 -34.02 -11.37
C ARG A 101 -10.32 -35.44 -11.65
N ASN A 102 -11.23 -36.35 -12.02
CA ASN A 102 -10.90 -37.77 -12.16
C ASN A 102 -10.04 -38.04 -13.40
N ASP A 103 -10.29 -37.29 -14.49
CA ASP A 103 -9.54 -37.38 -15.74
C ASP A 103 -9.66 -36.06 -16.51
N LEU A 104 -8.81 -35.08 -16.16
CA LEU A 104 -8.81 -33.77 -16.80
C LEU A 104 -8.47 -33.85 -18.31
N PRO A 105 -7.44 -34.60 -18.76
CA PRO A 105 -7.16 -34.76 -20.19
C PRO A 105 -8.33 -35.39 -20.96
N GLY A 106 -8.96 -36.43 -20.40
CA GLY A 106 -10.14 -37.06 -21.00
C GLY A 106 -11.33 -36.11 -21.07
N TYR A 107 -11.60 -35.37 -20.00
CA TYR A 107 -12.67 -34.37 -19.97
C TYR A 107 -12.47 -33.27 -21.01
N LEU A 108 -11.24 -32.74 -21.14
CA LEU A 108 -10.90 -31.73 -22.15
C LEU A 108 -11.04 -32.28 -23.58
N SER A 109 -10.71 -33.54 -23.81
CA SER A 109 -10.89 -34.22 -25.10
C SER A 109 -12.38 -34.39 -25.45
N VAL A 110 -13.21 -34.80 -24.49
CA VAL A 110 -14.66 -34.91 -24.69
C VAL A 110 -15.28 -33.54 -24.97
N LEU A 111 -14.85 -32.48 -24.26
CA LEU A 111 -15.28 -31.11 -24.54
C LEU A 111 -14.86 -30.66 -25.94
N LYS A 112 -13.70 -31.12 -26.45
CA LYS A 112 -13.24 -30.88 -27.83
C LYS A 112 -14.12 -31.51 -28.88
N ARG A 113 -14.51 -32.75 -28.65
CA ARG A 113 -15.46 -33.43 -29.52
C ARG A 113 -16.84 -32.75 -29.49
N LEU A 114 -17.29 -32.27 -28.33
CA LEU A 114 -18.54 -31.52 -28.21
C LEU A 114 -18.49 -30.21 -29.01
N GLU A 115 -17.43 -29.42 -28.88
CA GLU A 115 -17.28 -28.17 -29.65
C GLU A 115 -17.20 -28.40 -31.16
N GLU A 116 -16.46 -29.41 -31.60
CA GLU A 116 -16.37 -29.78 -33.02
C GLU A 116 -17.74 -30.23 -33.56
N ALA A 117 -18.48 -31.02 -32.78
CA ALA A 117 -19.82 -31.46 -33.13
C ALA A 117 -20.81 -30.29 -33.17
N LEU A 118 -20.75 -29.35 -32.22
CA LEU A 118 -21.62 -28.16 -32.22
C LEU A 118 -21.32 -27.21 -33.36
N ARG A 119 -20.03 -27.01 -33.70
CA ARG A 119 -19.64 -26.25 -34.90
C ARG A 119 -20.18 -26.91 -36.17
N PHE A 120 -20.03 -28.24 -36.28
CA PHE A 120 -20.58 -28.99 -37.40
C PHE A 120 -22.10 -28.86 -37.49
N LEU A 121 -22.83 -28.96 -36.38
CA LEU A 121 -24.29 -28.77 -36.37
C LEU A 121 -24.66 -27.36 -36.79
N SER A 122 -24.01 -26.33 -36.23
CA SER A 122 -24.25 -24.93 -36.61
C SER A 122 -24.02 -24.67 -38.10
N ASP A 123 -22.99 -25.27 -38.69
CA ASP A 123 -22.64 -25.05 -40.10
C ASP A 123 -23.55 -25.84 -41.07
N ASN A 124 -24.12 -26.96 -40.63
CA ASN A 124 -24.84 -27.90 -41.50
C ASN A 124 -26.36 -27.96 -41.26
N CYS A 125 -26.88 -27.48 -40.12
CA CYS A 125 -28.32 -27.45 -39.85
C CYS A 125 -29.07 -26.56 -40.86
N GLY A 126 -28.58 -25.35 -41.13
CA GLY A 126 -29.19 -24.45 -42.10
C GLY A 126 -29.15 -24.99 -43.53
N LEU A 127 -28.05 -25.66 -43.91
CA LEU A 127 -27.94 -26.34 -45.20
C LEU A 127 -28.89 -27.55 -45.29
N ALA A 128 -29.06 -28.31 -44.21
CA ALA A 128 -30.00 -29.42 -44.15
C ALA A 128 -31.45 -28.95 -44.27
N ILE A 129 -31.81 -27.84 -43.65
CA ILE A 129 -33.13 -27.20 -43.78
C ILE A 129 -33.37 -26.78 -45.23
N GLN A 130 -32.39 -26.10 -45.84
CA GLN A 130 -32.47 -25.68 -47.23
C GLN A 130 -32.61 -26.85 -48.19
N TRP A 131 -31.86 -27.94 -48.01
CA TRP A 131 -31.99 -29.12 -48.86
C TRP A 131 -33.35 -29.82 -48.71
N LEU A 132 -33.93 -29.80 -47.50
CA LEU A 132 -35.27 -30.34 -47.26
C LEU A 132 -36.36 -29.44 -47.87
N ASP A 133 -36.17 -28.11 -47.83
CA ASP A 133 -37.04 -27.15 -48.52
C ASP A 133 -37.00 -27.36 -50.05
N ASP A 134 -35.81 -27.52 -50.63
CA ASP A 134 -35.62 -27.76 -52.08
C ASP A 134 -36.36 -29.04 -52.54
N ILE A 135 -36.40 -30.09 -51.70
CA ILE A 135 -37.20 -31.29 -52.00
C ILE A 135 -38.69 -30.99 -51.94
N VAL A 136 -39.14 -30.29 -50.91
CA VAL A 136 -40.57 -30.01 -50.72
C VAL A 136 -41.09 -29.11 -51.85
N GLU A 137 -40.29 -28.15 -52.30
CA GLU A 137 -40.57 -27.32 -53.49
C GLU A 137 -40.61 -28.19 -54.76
N TYR A 138 -39.61 -29.04 -54.98
CA TYR A 138 -39.59 -29.95 -56.14
C TYR A 138 -40.78 -30.93 -56.18
N MET A 139 -41.20 -31.44 -55.02
CA MET A 139 -42.37 -32.33 -54.91
C MET A 139 -43.69 -31.62 -55.15
N GLU A 140 -43.78 -30.33 -54.82
CA GLU A 140 -44.92 -29.45 -55.12
C GLU A 140 -44.99 -29.13 -56.61
N ASP A 141 -43.87 -28.73 -57.21
CA ASP A 141 -43.76 -28.34 -58.63
C ASP A 141 -44.10 -29.50 -59.58
N ASN A 142 -43.75 -30.74 -59.22
CA ASN A 142 -44.00 -31.93 -60.04
C ASN A 142 -45.27 -32.70 -59.64
N ALA A 143 -46.07 -32.19 -58.69
CA ALA A 143 -47.32 -32.81 -58.21
C ALA A 143 -47.19 -34.29 -57.77
N VAL A 144 -46.04 -34.65 -57.19
CA VAL A 144 -45.68 -36.04 -56.86
C VAL A 144 -46.29 -36.52 -55.53
N ALA A 145 -46.65 -35.59 -54.63
CA ALA A 145 -47.18 -35.90 -53.30
C ALA A 145 -48.59 -35.32 -53.05
N ASP A 146 -49.27 -35.88 -52.05
CA ASP A 146 -50.58 -35.41 -51.58
C ASP A 146 -50.48 -34.00 -50.94
N SER A 147 -51.49 -33.16 -51.17
CA SER A 147 -51.51 -31.77 -50.69
C SER A 147 -51.57 -31.70 -49.16
N GLY A 148 -52.21 -32.68 -48.51
CA GLY A 148 -52.22 -32.80 -47.05
C GLY A 148 -50.85 -33.16 -46.48
N TYR A 149 -50.12 -34.05 -47.17
CA TYR A 149 -48.77 -34.47 -46.78
C TYR A 149 -47.75 -33.34 -46.95
N LEU A 150 -47.76 -32.62 -48.08
CA LEU A 150 -46.88 -31.47 -48.31
C LEU A 150 -47.16 -30.33 -47.32
N SER A 151 -48.43 -30.08 -46.98
CA SER A 151 -48.80 -29.10 -45.95
C SER A 151 -48.23 -29.45 -44.57
N ASN A 152 -48.27 -30.73 -44.19
CA ASN A 152 -47.66 -31.21 -42.95
C ASN A 152 -46.13 -31.07 -42.98
N LEU A 153 -45.47 -31.42 -44.09
CA LEU A 153 -44.02 -31.26 -44.25
C LEU A 153 -43.61 -29.78 -44.18
N LYS A 154 -44.32 -28.89 -44.88
CA LYS A 154 -44.10 -27.44 -44.80
C LYS A 154 -44.30 -26.91 -43.38
N LYS A 155 -45.30 -27.43 -42.65
CA LYS A 155 -45.53 -27.06 -41.24
C LYS A 155 -44.37 -27.53 -40.36
N SER A 156 -43.87 -28.75 -40.54
CA SER A 156 -42.71 -29.27 -39.81
C SER A 156 -41.43 -28.51 -40.13
N LEU A 157 -41.18 -28.17 -41.40
CA LEU A 157 -40.04 -27.34 -41.82
C LEU A 157 -40.14 -25.91 -41.29
N LYS A 158 -41.34 -25.33 -41.27
CA LYS A 158 -41.58 -24.04 -40.65
C LYS A 158 -41.28 -24.07 -39.16
N SER A 159 -41.73 -25.10 -38.43
CA SER A 159 -41.38 -25.28 -37.01
C SER A 159 -39.88 -25.46 -36.81
N LEU A 160 -39.19 -26.20 -37.68
CA LEU A 160 -37.75 -26.43 -37.58
C LEU A 160 -36.94 -25.15 -37.89
N ARG A 161 -37.41 -24.32 -38.81
CA ARG A 161 -36.88 -22.98 -39.09
C ARG A 161 -37.18 -21.99 -37.96
N GLU A 162 -38.34 -22.07 -37.34
CA GLU A 162 -38.66 -21.30 -36.13
C GLU A 162 -37.76 -21.72 -34.95
N CYS A 163 -37.45 -23.01 -34.82
CA CYS A 163 -36.44 -23.51 -33.87
C CYS A 163 -35.05 -22.96 -34.20
N GLU A 164 -34.55 -23.08 -35.43
CA GLU A 164 -33.25 -22.53 -35.85
C GLU A 164 -33.12 -21.01 -35.60
N ASN A 165 -34.18 -20.24 -35.89
CA ASN A 165 -34.18 -18.79 -35.66
C ASN A 165 -34.35 -18.40 -34.19
N ALA A 166 -35.06 -19.21 -33.39
CA ALA A 166 -35.13 -19.04 -31.94
C ALA A 166 -33.84 -19.52 -31.23
N GLU A 167 -33.06 -20.40 -31.87
CA GLU A 167 -31.80 -20.98 -31.41
C GLU A 167 -30.63 -19.98 -31.36
N GLY A 168 -30.78 -18.80 -31.96
CA GLY A 168 -29.94 -17.64 -31.61
C GLY A 168 -29.98 -17.28 -30.11
N LYS A 169 -30.96 -17.82 -29.36
CA LYS A 169 -31.08 -17.73 -27.89
C LYS A 169 -31.09 -19.09 -27.15
N ALA A 170 -31.51 -20.19 -27.78
CA ALA A 170 -31.51 -21.52 -27.17
C ALA A 170 -30.46 -22.41 -27.85
N ARG A 171 -29.44 -22.84 -27.11
CA ARG A 171 -28.26 -23.51 -27.69
C ARG A 171 -28.60 -24.95 -28.11
N LEU A 172 -28.07 -25.42 -29.24
CA LEU A 172 -28.24 -26.76 -29.81
C LEU A 172 -27.91 -27.93 -28.85
N ASP A 173 -27.23 -27.65 -27.74
CA ASP A 173 -26.78 -28.59 -26.71
C ASP A 173 -27.59 -28.50 -25.40
N GLY A 174 -28.65 -27.70 -25.35
CA GLY A 174 -29.43 -27.48 -24.12
C GLY A 174 -28.65 -26.80 -22.98
N GLY A 175 -27.51 -26.16 -23.26
CA GLY A 175 -26.64 -25.54 -22.25
C GLY A 175 -25.57 -26.46 -21.68
N LEU A 176 -25.39 -27.67 -22.24
CA LEU A 176 -24.39 -28.64 -21.81
C LEU A 176 -22.95 -28.09 -21.86
N LEU A 177 -22.59 -27.36 -22.92
CA LEU A 177 -21.28 -26.73 -23.08
C LEU A 177 -21.04 -25.68 -22.00
N GLU A 178 -22.04 -24.86 -21.69
CA GLU A 178 -21.91 -23.86 -20.62
C GLU A 178 -21.71 -24.51 -19.26
N ALA A 179 -22.52 -25.50 -18.93
CA ALA A 179 -22.39 -26.24 -17.68
C ALA A 179 -21.02 -26.93 -17.57
N ALA A 180 -20.52 -27.46 -18.69
CA ALA A 180 -19.21 -28.11 -18.74
C ALA A 180 -18.05 -27.11 -18.62
N LEU A 181 -18.18 -25.91 -19.20
CA LEU A 181 -17.22 -24.81 -19.05
C LEU A 181 -17.25 -24.24 -17.63
N ASP A 182 -18.42 -24.09 -17.01
CA ASP A 182 -18.57 -23.66 -15.62
C ASP A 182 -17.91 -24.65 -14.65
N LYS A 183 -18.01 -25.96 -14.92
CA LYS A 183 -17.24 -26.98 -14.17
C LYS A 183 -15.73 -26.81 -14.33
N LEU A 184 -15.24 -26.46 -15.53
CA LEU A 184 -13.82 -26.17 -15.75
C LEU A 184 -13.37 -24.89 -15.04
N GLU A 185 -14.20 -23.86 -15.00
CA GLU A 185 -13.94 -22.64 -14.21
C GLU A 185 -13.83 -22.95 -12.72
N ASN A 186 -14.70 -23.82 -12.20
CA ASN A 186 -14.64 -24.29 -10.81
C ASN A 186 -13.40 -25.16 -10.54
N GLU A 187 -13.02 -26.04 -11.47
CA GLU A 187 -11.78 -26.82 -11.40
C GLU A 187 -10.55 -25.90 -11.38
N PHE A 188 -10.53 -24.87 -12.24
CA PHE A 188 -9.48 -23.86 -12.28
C PHE A 188 -9.36 -23.12 -10.94
N ARG A 189 -10.49 -22.66 -10.38
CA ARG A 189 -10.53 -22.04 -9.05
C ARG A 189 -10.04 -22.98 -7.95
N ARG A 190 -10.42 -24.26 -8.00
CA ARG A 190 -10.05 -25.26 -6.99
C ARG A 190 -8.55 -25.57 -7.04
N LEU A 191 -8.00 -25.85 -8.23
CA LEU A 191 -6.56 -26.09 -8.41
C LEU A 191 -5.72 -24.92 -7.92
N LEU A 192 -6.18 -23.69 -8.14
CA LEU A 192 -5.52 -22.51 -7.57
C LEU A 192 -5.64 -22.50 -6.05
N THR A 193 -6.84 -22.67 -5.49
CA THR A 193 -7.07 -22.57 -4.04
C THR A 193 -6.35 -23.67 -3.24
N GLU A 194 -6.40 -24.94 -3.69
CA GLU A 194 -5.83 -26.09 -2.97
C GLU A 194 -4.30 -26.07 -2.93
N HIS A 195 -3.67 -25.51 -3.97
CA HIS A 195 -2.22 -25.46 -4.10
C HIS A 195 -1.62 -24.09 -3.74
N SER A 196 -2.44 -23.08 -3.48
CA SER A 196 -1.97 -21.78 -2.98
C SER A 196 -1.74 -21.85 -1.48
N VAL A 197 -0.48 -21.77 -1.07
CA VAL A 197 -0.10 -21.65 0.34
C VAL A 197 0.44 -20.25 0.62
N PRO A 198 -0.05 -19.56 1.67
CA PRO A 198 0.51 -18.29 2.08
C PRO A 198 1.99 -18.45 2.47
N LEU A 199 2.85 -17.53 2.02
CA LEU A 199 4.27 -17.58 2.30
C LEU A 199 4.55 -16.94 3.67
N PRO A 200 5.02 -17.70 4.69
CA PRO A 200 5.40 -17.13 5.97
C PRO A 200 6.74 -16.40 5.83
N MET A 201 6.87 -15.25 6.50
CA MET A 201 8.18 -14.63 6.70
C MET A 201 8.96 -15.47 7.72
N SER A 202 10.00 -16.18 7.27
CA SER A 202 10.88 -16.93 8.17
C SER A 202 11.68 -15.94 9.03
N SER A 203 11.60 -16.08 10.35
CA SER A 203 12.24 -15.19 11.34
C SER A 203 13.75 -15.41 11.52
N SER A 204 14.47 -15.87 10.48
CA SER A 204 15.92 -16.12 10.56
C SER A 204 16.70 -15.09 9.75
N SER A 205 17.35 -14.19 10.47
CA SER A 205 18.59 -13.52 10.06
C SER A 205 19.59 -14.57 9.57
N GLY A 206 19.84 -14.64 8.27
CA GLY A 206 20.92 -15.48 7.73
C GLY A 206 20.93 -15.45 6.21
N GLU A 207 22.06 -15.03 5.66
CA GLU A 207 22.36 -15.07 4.24
C GLU A 207 22.25 -16.49 3.68
N GLN A 208 21.09 -16.83 3.12
CA GLN A 208 21.02 -17.86 2.10
C GLN A 208 19.98 -17.42 1.08
N ALA A 209 20.43 -17.18 -0.15
CA ALA A 209 19.57 -16.99 -1.31
C ALA A 209 18.88 -18.33 -1.64
N CYS A 210 17.92 -18.73 -0.81
CA CYS A 210 16.97 -19.76 -1.20
C CYS A 210 15.98 -19.10 -2.16
N ILE A 211 16.17 -19.37 -3.45
CA ILE A 211 15.14 -19.16 -4.48
C ILE A 211 13.84 -19.70 -3.89
N ALA A 212 12.87 -18.82 -3.64
CA ALA A 212 11.58 -19.25 -3.13
C ALA A 212 11.03 -20.32 -4.11
N PRO A 213 10.66 -21.52 -3.65
CA PRO A 213 10.08 -22.53 -4.52
C PRO A 213 8.88 -21.93 -5.24
N SER A 214 8.63 -22.36 -6.49
CA SER A 214 7.50 -21.83 -7.25
C SER A 214 6.22 -21.98 -6.43
N PRO A 215 5.33 -20.95 -6.39
CA PRO A 215 4.16 -20.99 -5.49
C PRO A 215 3.22 -22.15 -5.79
N LEU A 216 3.29 -22.69 -7.01
CA LEU A 216 2.52 -23.83 -7.48
C LEU A 216 3.46 -24.89 -8.09
N PRO A 217 3.20 -26.19 -7.91
CA PRO A 217 3.93 -27.25 -8.61
C PRO A 217 3.77 -27.16 -10.13
N VAL A 218 4.82 -27.50 -10.89
CA VAL A 218 4.82 -27.46 -12.37
C VAL A 218 3.67 -28.26 -12.98
N ALA A 219 3.34 -29.43 -12.41
CA ALA A 219 2.23 -30.25 -12.87
C ALA A 219 0.87 -29.55 -12.73
N VAL A 220 0.70 -28.70 -11.71
CA VAL A 220 -0.52 -27.90 -11.51
C VAL A 220 -0.56 -26.76 -12.54
N ILE A 221 0.56 -26.08 -12.78
CA ILE A 221 0.66 -25.03 -13.81
C ILE A 221 0.28 -25.59 -15.18
N GLN A 222 0.77 -26.77 -15.56
CA GLN A 222 0.41 -27.43 -16.82
C GLN A 222 -1.10 -27.74 -16.92
N LYS A 223 -1.73 -28.19 -15.83
CA LYS A 223 -3.18 -28.40 -15.77
C LYS A 223 -3.96 -27.08 -15.91
N LEU A 224 -3.52 -26.03 -15.22
CA LEU A 224 -4.12 -24.69 -15.30
C LEU A 224 -4.01 -24.13 -16.72
N GLN A 225 -2.85 -24.24 -17.36
CA GLN A 225 -2.65 -23.85 -18.76
C GLN A 225 -3.61 -24.62 -19.68
N ALA A 226 -3.72 -25.94 -19.52
CA ALA A 226 -4.62 -26.77 -20.35
C ALA A 226 -6.09 -26.35 -20.23
N ILE A 227 -6.56 -26.05 -19.01
CA ILE A 227 -7.91 -25.53 -18.77
C ILE A 227 -8.07 -24.14 -19.38
N LEU A 228 -7.10 -23.26 -19.15
CA LEU A 228 -7.11 -21.88 -19.64
C LEU A 228 -7.21 -21.82 -21.17
N TRP A 229 -6.44 -22.63 -21.88
CA TRP A 229 -6.53 -22.75 -23.35
C TRP A 229 -7.93 -23.10 -23.83
N ARG A 230 -8.61 -24.00 -23.11
CA ARG A 230 -9.95 -24.42 -23.45
C ARG A 230 -10.98 -23.33 -23.21
N LEU A 231 -10.86 -22.62 -22.10
CA LEU A 231 -11.75 -21.51 -21.75
C LEU A 231 -11.55 -20.31 -22.70
N ILE A 232 -10.32 -20.05 -23.15
CA ILE A 232 -10.02 -19.01 -24.15
C ILE A 232 -10.68 -19.31 -25.49
N ALA A 233 -10.62 -20.57 -25.95
CA ALA A 233 -11.28 -20.98 -27.20
C ALA A 233 -12.80 -20.73 -27.21
N ASN A 234 -13.41 -20.60 -26.02
CA ASN A 234 -14.83 -20.30 -25.83
C ASN A 234 -15.11 -18.86 -25.37
N GLY A 235 -14.13 -17.95 -25.52
CA GLY A 235 -14.32 -16.52 -25.20
C GLY A 235 -14.42 -16.20 -23.70
N ARG A 236 -13.96 -17.09 -22.81
CA ARG A 236 -14.09 -16.94 -21.35
C ARG A 236 -12.82 -16.46 -20.64
N LEU A 237 -11.90 -15.82 -21.35
CA LEU A 237 -10.62 -15.34 -20.81
C LEU A 237 -10.81 -14.39 -19.61
N GLU A 238 -11.70 -13.42 -19.70
CA GLU A 238 -11.92 -12.42 -18.65
C GLU A 238 -12.40 -13.03 -17.32
N LYS A 239 -13.26 -14.05 -17.38
CA LYS A 239 -13.68 -14.80 -16.19
C LYS A 239 -12.51 -15.53 -15.55
N CYS A 240 -11.65 -16.17 -16.36
CA CYS A 240 -10.46 -16.86 -15.87
C CYS A 240 -9.48 -15.90 -15.19
N ILE A 241 -9.25 -14.74 -15.79
CA ILE A 241 -8.43 -13.66 -15.22
C ILE A 241 -9.02 -13.21 -13.88
N SER A 242 -10.33 -12.97 -13.82
CA SER A 242 -11.00 -12.56 -12.58
C SER A 242 -10.82 -13.58 -11.46
N ILE A 243 -11.08 -14.87 -11.74
CA ILE A 243 -10.90 -15.97 -10.78
C ILE A 243 -9.43 -16.05 -10.33
N TYR A 244 -8.48 -15.98 -11.26
CA TYR A 244 -7.06 -16.04 -10.96
C TYR A 244 -6.63 -14.89 -10.04
N VAL A 245 -6.98 -13.65 -10.42
CA VAL A 245 -6.66 -12.45 -9.64
C VAL A 245 -7.29 -12.52 -8.26
N GLU A 246 -8.55 -12.94 -8.14
CA GLU A 246 -9.25 -13.06 -6.84
C GLU A 246 -8.50 -14.04 -5.91
N VAL A 247 -8.27 -15.28 -6.35
CA VAL A 247 -7.63 -16.31 -5.52
C VAL A 247 -6.21 -15.94 -5.13
N ARG A 248 -5.40 -15.47 -6.10
CA ARG A 248 -4.01 -15.10 -5.83
C ARG A 248 -3.92 -13.85 -4.96
N THR A 249 -4.79 -12.86 -5.15
CA THR A 249 -4.85 -11.68 -4.26
C THR A 249 -5.16 -12.07 -2.82
N LEU A 250 -6.12 -12.97 -2.59
CA LEU A 250 -6.43 -13.46 -1.25
C LEU A 250 -5.24 -14.18 -0.61
N ASN A 251 -4.49 -14.96 -1.37
CA ASN A 251 -3.28 -15.65 -0.89
C ASN A 251 -2.16 -14.66 -0.48
N VAL A 252 -1.89 -13.66 -1.30
CA VAL A 252 -0.90 -12.63 -0.97
C VAL A 252 -1.34 -11.81 0.24
N ARG A 253 -2.64 -11.46 0.32
CA ARG A 253 -3.20 -10.75 1.50
C ARG A 253 -3.09 -11.58 2.77
N ALA A 254 -3.33 -12.89 2.71
CA ALA A 254 -3.14 -13.76 3.86
C ALA A 254 -1.68 -13.77 4.34
N SER A 255 -0.73 -13.81 3.39
CA SER A 255 0.71 -13.73 3.69
C SER A 255 1.09 -12.41 4.34
N LEU A 256 0.55 -11.28 3.85
CA LEU A 256 0.79 -9.95 4.40
C LEU A 256 0.12 -9.74 5.77
N LYS A 257 -1.08 -10.26 5.99
CA LYS A 257 -1.79 -10.17 7.29
C LYS A 257 -1.00 -10.84 8.42
N ALA A 258 -0.25 -11.90 8.14
CA ALA A 258 0.60 -12.56 9.13
C ALA A 258 1.73 -11.66 9.67
N LEU A 259 2.02 -10.52 9.01
CA LEU A 259 3.03 -9.56 9.42
C LEU A 259 2.53 -8.50 10.42
N ASN A 260 1.25 -8.52 10.81
CA ASN A 260 0.61 -7.52 11.68
C ASN A 260 0.87 -6.08 11.19
N LEU A 261 0.25 -5.75 10.05
CA LEU A 261 0.45 -4.48 9.34
C LEU A 261 -0.39 -3.32 9.88
N ASP A 262 -0.93 -3.42 11.10
CA ASP A 262 -1.82 -2.41 11.70
C ASP A 262 -1.18 -1.01 11.77
N TYR A 263 0.16 -0.95 11.80
CA TYR A 263 0.90 0.31 11.79
C TYR A 263 0.80 1.08 10.45
N LEU A 264 0.41 0.43 9.35
CA LEU A 264 0.26 1.09 8.05
C LEU A 264 -0.95 2.05 8.03
N ASP A 265 -1.94 1.80 8.89
CA ASP A 265 -3.20 2.57 8.95
C ASP A 265 -3.13 3.74 9.96
N ILE A 266 -1.94 4.02 10.52
CA ILE A 266 -1.74 5.13 11.46
C ILE A 266 -2.06 6.46 10.80
N SER A 267 -2.92 7.25 11.46
CA SER A 267 -3.29 8.59 11.00
C SER A 267 -2.14 9.60 11.17
N ILE A 268 -2.16 10.71 10.41
CA ILE A 268 -1.16 11.80 10.55
C ILE A 268 -1.16 12.38 11.97
N SER A 269 -2.32 12.46 12.63
CA SER A 269 -2.45 12.92 14.01
C SER A 269 -1.70 12.01 14.99
N GLU A 270 -1.93 10.70 14.91
CA GLU A 270 -1.24 9.72 15.76
C GLU A 270 0.25 9.68 15.45
N PHE A 271 0.63 9.83 14.17
CA PHE A 271 2.03 9.94 13.77
C PHE A 271 2.75 11.13 14.42
N ASN A 272 2.06 12.22 14.75
CA ASN A 272 2.70 13.37 15.36
C ASN A 272 2.86 13.25 16.90
N ASP A 273 2.18 12.30 17.53
CA ASP A 273 2.11 12.17 18.99
C ASP A 273 2.86 10.94 19.54
N VAL A 274 3.16 9.94 18.70
CA VAL A 274 3.75 8.66 19.13
C VAL A 274 5.29 8.70 19.15
N GLN A 275 5.89 8.30 20.29
CA GLN A 275 7.35 8.21 20.45
C GLN A 275 7.97 6.93 19.84
N SER A 276 7.19 5.88 19.56
CA SER A 276 7.65 4.56 19.08
C SER A 276 7.81 4.44 17.54
N ILE A 277 7.82 5.57 16.82
CA ILE A 277 7.72 5.60 15.35
C ILE A 277 8.98 5.09 14.64
N GLU A 278 10.16 5.25 15.23
CA GLU A 278 11.40 4.71 14.65
C GLU A 278 11.32 3.18 14.48
N GLY A 279 10.68 2.49 15.42
CA GLY A 279 10.41 1.06 15.33
C GLY A 279 9.52 0.70 14.13
N TYR A 280 8.50 1.52 13.84
CA TYR A 280 7.59 1.29 12.72
C TYR A 280 8.25 1.52 11.35
N ILE A 281 9.16 2.50 11.22
CA ILE A 281 9.86 2.72 9.93
C ILE A 281 10.84 1.59 9.65
N ALA A 282 11.60 1.14 10.66
CA ALA A 282 12.47 -0.01 10.52
C ALA A 282 11.68 -1.30 10.18
N GLN A 283 10.51 -1.49 10.83
CA GLN A 283 9.61 -2.59 10.52
C GLN A 283 9.03 -2.47 9.10
N TRP A 284 8.61 -1.27 8.69
CA TRP A 284 8.13 -0.97 7.34
C TRP A 284 9.17 -1.33 6.28
N GLY A 285 10.43 -0.94 6.44
CA GLY A 285 11.50 -1.27 5.50
C GLY A 285 11.68 -2.78 5.32
N ARG A 286 11.69 -3.54 6.43
CA ARG A 286 11.79 -5.02 6.40
C ARG A 286 10.58 -5.68 5.75
N HIS A 287 9.38 -5.22 6.08
CA HIS A 287 8.14 -5.77 5.52
C HIS A 287 8.01 -5.44 4.02
N LEU A 288 8.38 -4.23 3.61
CA LEU A 288 8.39 -3.84 2.21
C LEU A 288 9.42 -4.67 1.41
N GLU A 289 10.62 -4.86 1.96
CA GLU A 289 11.62 -5.71 1.33
C GLU A 289 11.11 -7.15 1.15
N PHE A 290 10.47 -7.71 2.16
CA PHE A 290 9.88 -9.04 2.05
C PHE A 290 8.77 -9.11 1.00
N ALA A 291 7.85 -8.14 1.01
CA ALA A 291 6.75 -8.07 0.07
C ALA A 291 7.27 -8.00 -1.38
N VAL A 292 8.27 -7.16 -1.65
CA VAL A 292 8.81 -6.97 -3.00
C VAL A 292 9.65 -8.17 -3.44
N LYS A 293 10.62 -8.61 -2.63
CA LYS A 293 11.60 -9.63 -3.05
C LYS A 293 11.08 -11.06 -3.00
N HIS A 294 10.06 -11.34 -2.18
CA HIS A 294 9.57 -12.71 -1.99
C HIS A 294 8.14 -12.87 -2.48
N LEU A 295 7.20 -12.02 -2.05
CA LEU A 295 5.79 -12.18 -2.43
C LEU A 295 5.55 -11.77 -3.89
N PHE A 296 5.80 -10.50 -4.23
CA PHE A 296 5.53 -9.98 -5.57
C PHE A 296 6.46 -10.58 -6.62
N GLU A 297 7.70 -10.91 -6.26
CA GLU A 297 8.59 -11.66 -7.14
C GLU A 297 8.03 -13.04 -7.53
N ALA A 298 7.48 -13.76 -6.55
CA ALA A 298 6.92 -15.08 -6.80
C ALA A 298 5.61 -15.00 -7.61
N GLU A 299 4.76 -14.01 -7.33
CA GLU A 299 3.55 -13.77 -8.14
C GLU A 299 3.87 -13.31 -9.56
N TYR A 300 4.90 -12.49 -9.75
CA TYR A 300 5.33 -12.04 -11.07
C TYR A 300 5.74 -13.23 -11.96
N LYS A 301 6.58 -14.12 -11.42
CA LYS A 301 6.97 -15.37 -12.09
C LYS A 301 5.77 -16.26 -12.35
N LEU A 302 4.90 -16.45 -11.36
CA LEU A 302 3.73 -17.31 -11.52
C LEU A 302 2.75 -16.79 -12.58
N CYS A 303 2.49 -15.48 -12.62
CA CYS A 303 1.65 -14.88 -13.65
C CYS A 303 2.23 -15.15 -15.03
N ASN A 304 3.54 -14.95 -15.20
CA ASN A 304 4.22 -15.29 -16.45
C ASN A 304 4.08 -16.78 -16.79
N ASP A 305 4.32 -17.69 -15.83
CA ASP A 305 4.25 -19.13 -16.07
C ASP A 305 2.83 -19.60 -16.45
N VAL A 306 1.77 -19.08 -15.82
CA VAL A 306 0.38 -19.50 -16.10
C VAL A 306 -0.12 -18.96 -17.44
N PHE A 307 0.26 -17.73 -17.80
CA PHE A 307 -0.28 -17.01 -18.98
C PHE A 307 0.75 -16.83 -20.12
N GLU A 308 1.90 -17.50 -20.04
CA GLU A 308 3.06 -17.37 -20.94
C GLU A 308 2.68 -17.28 -22.43
N ARG A 309 1.76 -18.17 -22.85
CA ARG A 309 1.43 -18.37 -24.26
C ARG A 309 0.33 -17.45 -24.80
N ILE A 310 -0.25 -16.59 -23.97
CA ILE A 310 -1.39 -15.72 -24.35
C ILE A 310 -0.90 -14.33 -24.75
N GLY A 311 0.17 -13.85 -24.12
CA GLY A 311 0.79 -12.56 -24.43
C GLY A 311 1.19 -11.79 -23.19
N VAL A 312 2.20 -10.92 -23.35
CA VAL A 312 2.82 -10.18 -22.24
C VAL A 312 1.83 -9.25 -21.53
N ASP A 313 0.94 -8.61 -22.29
CA ASP A 313 -0.02 -7.64 -21.75
C ASP A 313 -1.02 -8.29 -20.77
N VAL A 314 -1.43 -9.53 -21.03
CA VAL A 314 -2.44 -10.22 -20.21
C VAL A 314 -1.89 -10.59 -18.85
N TRP A 315 -0.70 -11.20 -18.79
CA TRP A 315 -0.12 -11.65 -17.53
C TRP A 315 0.42 -10.48 -16.70
N MET A 316 0.99 -9.45 -17.36
CA MET A 316 1.36 -8.21 -16.68
C MET A 316 0.12 -7.48 -16.13
N GLY A 317 -1.01 -7.50 -16.86
CA GLY A 317 -2.29 -6.98 -16.37
C GLY A 317 -2.80 -7.72 -15.13
N CYS A 318 -2.69 -9.05 -15.11
CA CYS A 318 -3.03 -9.87 -13.94
C CYS A 318 -2.14 -9.53 -12.74
N PHE A 319 -0.81 -9.51 -12.94
CA PHE A 319 0.16 -9.16 -11.91
C PHE A 319 -0.11 -7.76 -11.33
N ALA A 320 -0.34 -6.76 -12.18
CA ALA A 320 -0.62 -5.39 -11.76
C ALA A 320 -1.87 -5.31 -10.88
N LYS A 321 -2.97 -5.99 -11.27
CA LYS A 321 -4.20 -6.07 -10.47
C LYS A 321 -3.95 -6.74 -9.12
N ILE A 322 -3.23 -7.87 -9.08
CA ILE A 322 -2.89 -8.57 -7.84
C ILE A 322 -2.05 -7.66 -6.94
N ALA A 323 -1.00 -7.03 -7.46
CA ALA A 323 -0.13 -6.16 -6.68
C ALA A 323 -0.89 -4.99 -6.04
N ALA A 324 -1.71 -4.29 -6.84
CA ALA A 324 -2.51 -3.16 -6.38
C ALA A 324 -3.52 -3.57 -5.30
N GLN A 325 -4.22 -4.70 -5.48
CA GLN A 325 -5.26 -5.16 -4.54
C GLN A 325 -4.71 -5.89 -3.31
N ALA A 326 -3.48 -6.41 -3.37
CA ALA A 326 -2.89 -7.20 -2.30
C ALA A 326 -2.34 -6.35 -1.14
N GLY A 327 -1.81 -5.16 -1.42
CA GLY A 327 -1.39 -4.23 -0.35
C GLY A 327 -0.17 -3.37 -0.62
N ILE A 328 0.46 -3.40 -1.81
CA ILE A 328 1.62 -2.53 -2.10
C ILE A 328 1.28 -1.05 -1.93
N LEU A 329 0.05 -0.67 -2.26
CA LEU A 329 -0.45 0.69 -2.13
C LEU A 329 -0.46 1.17 -0.67
N ALA A 330 -0.76 0.30 0.29
CA ALA A 330 -0.74 0.63 1.72
C ALA A 330 0.69 0.95 2.20
N PHE A 331 1.70 0.22 1.72
CA PHE A 331 3.10 0.52 2.03
C PHE A 331 3.53 1.89 1.49
N LEU A 332 3.14 2.22 0.25
CA LEU A 332 3.45 3.50 -0.36
C LEU A 332 2.71 4.65 0.34
N GLN A 333 1.45 4.43 0.71
CA GLN A 333 0.64 5.42 1.42
C GLN A 333 1.20 5.71 2.82
N PHE A 334 1.66 4.69 3.56
CA PHE A 334 2.34 4.90 4.84
C PHE A 334 3.56 5.82 4.69
N GLY A 335 4.40 5.56 3.68
CA GLY A 335 5.53 6.44 3.37
C GLY A 335 5.09 7.88 3.11
N LYS A 336 3.97 8.06 2.40
CA LYS A 336 3.40 9.38 2.12
C LYS A 336 2.90 10.08 3.38
N THR A 337 2.22 9.37 4.28
CA THR A 337 1.80 9.88 5.60
C THR A 337 3.01 10.42 6.40
N VAL A 338 4.16 9.74 6.35
CA VAL A 338 5.41 10.22 6.97
C VAL A 338 5.91 11.52 6.32
N THR A 339 5.81 11.64 4.99
CA THR A 339 6.20 12.88 4.30
C THR A 339 5.29 14.07 4.62
N GLU A 340 4.03 13.83 5.00
CA GLU A 340 3.03 14.87 5.31
C GLU A 340 3.00 15.27 6.79
N SER A 341 3.74 14.57 7.67
CA SER A 341 3.82 14.88 9.10
C SER A 341 4.49 16.24 9.43
N LYS A 342 4.49 16.64 10.71
CA LYS A 342 5.14 17.89 11.16
C LYS A 342 6.61 17.94 10.74
N LYS A 343 7.05 19.12 10.31
CA LYS A 343 8.47 19.39 10.01
C LYS A 343 9.24 19.51 11.33
N ASP A 344 10.04 18.50 11.64
CA ASP A 344 11.00 18.52 12.74
C ASP A 344 12.33 17.88 12.30
N PRO A 345 13.44 18.07 13.02
CA PRO A 345 14.73 17.53 12.59
C PRO A 345 14.77 15.99 12.67
N ILE A 346 14.02 15.38 13.59
CA ILE A 346 13.96 13.92 13.71
C ILE A 346 13.29 13.31 12.46
N LYS A 347 12.32 14.01 11.86
CA LYS A 347 11.69 13.64 10.59
C LYS A 347 12.71 13.54 9.45
N LEU A 348 13.75 14.38 9.41
CA LEU A 348 14.77 14.24 8.36
C LEU A 348 15.43 12.85 8.43
N LEU A 349 15.82 12.38 9.61
CA LEU A 349 16.39 11.03 9.78
C LEU A 349 15.41 9.94 9.32
N LYS A 350 14.14 10.06 9.71
CA LYS A 350 13.05 9.15 9.29
C LYS A 350 12.88 9.11 7.76
N LEU A 351 12.95 10.27 7.10
CA LEU A 351 12.87 10.36 5.64
C LEU A 351 14.09 9.72 4.95
N LEU A 352 15.28 9.87 5.55
CA LEU A 352 16.48 9.21 5.05
C LEU A 352 16.37 7.68 5.18
N ASP A 353 15.81 7.16 6.27
CA ASP A 353 15.57 5.71 6.45
C ASP A 353 14.58 5.15 5.40
N ILE A 354 13.52 5.91 5.10
CA ILE A 354 12.56 5.58 4.03
C ILE A 354 13.25 5.58 2.67
N PHE A 355 14.02 6.63 2.36
CA PHE A 355 14.77 6.72 1.12
C PHE A 355 15.77 5.55 0.98
N ALA A 356 16.47 5.20 2.05
CA ALA A 356 17.40 4.07 2.09
C ALA A 356 16.71 2.76 1.68
N SER A 357 15.54 2.50 2.28
CA SER A 357 14.74 1.30 2.01
C SER A 357 14.22 1.27 0.57
N LEU A 358 13.73 2.39 0.04
CA LEU A 358 13.28 2.50 -1.35
C LEU A 358 14.44 2.35 -2.34
N ASN A 359 15.58 2.97 -2.06
CA ASN A 359 16.76 2.90 -2.92
C ASN A 359 17.34 1.48 -2.95
N LYS A 360 17.33 0.76 -1.83
CA LYS A 360 17.71 -0.66 -1.75
C LYS A 360 16.86 -1.55 -2.68
N LEU A 361 15.58 -1.22 -2.84
CA LEU A 361 14.62 -1.97 -3.66
C LEU A 361 14.43 -1.41 -5.07
N ARG A 362 15.17 -0.37 -5.46
CA ARG A 362 14.97 0.37 -6.72
C ARG A 362 14.97 -0.54 -7.96
N LEU A 363 15.92 -1.46 -8.06
CA LEU A 363 16.02 -2.37 -9.21
C LEU A 363 14.86 -3.36 -9.24
N ASP A 364 14.44 -3.85 -8.08
CA ASP A 364 13.29 -4.75 -7.97
C ASP A 364 11.99 -4.04 -8.35
N PHE A 365 11.79 -2.80 -7.90
CA PHE A 365 10.63 -1.98 -8.29
C PHE A 365 10.58 -1.74 -9.80
N ASN A 366 11.71 -1.37 -10.41
CA ASN A 366 11.77 -1.12 -11.85
C ASN A 366 11.50 -2.38 -12.67
N ARG A 367 11.97 -3.55 -12.22
CA ARG A 367 11.75 -4.82 -12.91
C ARG A 367 10.31 -5.31 -12.76
N LEU A 368 9.76 -5.29 -11.55
CA LEU A 368 8.43 -5.82 -11.25
C LEU A 368 7.32 -4.88 -11.75
N PHE A 369 7.43 -3.59 -11.45
CA PHE A 369 6.36 -2.63 -11.69
C PHE A 369 6.63 -1.69 -12.87
N GLY A 370 7.69 -1.93 -13.67
CA GLY A 370 8.05 -1.06 -14.80
C GLY A 370 7.13 -1.15 -16.02
N GLY A 371 6.27 -2.16 -16.11
CA GLY A 371 5.34 -2.33 -17.24
C GLY A 371 4.17 -1.34 -17.22
N ALA A 372 3.61 -1.04 -18.39
CA ALA A 372 2.51 -0.07 -18.56
C ALA A 372 1.26 -0.37 -17.70
N ALA A 373 0.99 -1.64 -17.41
CA ALA A 373 -0.11 -2.07 -16.55
C ALA A 373 0.03 -1.60 -15.09
N CYS A 374 1.25 -1.31 -14.62
CA CYS A 374 1.54 -0.91 -13.24
C CYS A 374 1.64 0.62 -13.07
N ILE A 375 1.08 1.42 -13.98
CA ILE A 375 1.22 2.88 -13.99
C ILE A 375 0.81 3.57 -12.67
N GLU A 376 -0.23 3.06 -12.00
CA GLU A 376 -0.67 3.57 -10.70
C GLU A 376 0.42 3.40 -9.62
N ILE A 377 0.99 2.20 -9.52
CA ILE A 377 2.06 1.89 -8.58
C ILE A 377 3.31 2.71 -8.90
N GLN A 378 3.65 2.87 -10.19
CA GLN A 378 4.77 3.69 -10.63
C GLN A 378 4.60 5.17 -10.23
N ASN A 379 3.41 5.72 -10.48
CA ASN A 379 3.11 7.11 -10.14
C ASN A 379 3.22 7.33 -8.63
N LEU A 380 2.61 6.48 -7.81
CA LEU A 380 2.68 6.58 -6.35
C LEU A 380 4.11 6.40 -5.82
N THR A 381 4.89 5.49 -6.41
CA THR A 381 6.30 5.28 -6.04
C THR A 381 7.14 6.50 -6.37
N ARG A 382 6.97 7.06 -7.57
CA ARG A 382 7.67 8.28 -8.00
C ARG A 382 7.30 9.48 -7.13
N ASP A 383 6.01 9.64 -6.84
CA ASP A 383 5.50 10.74 -6.02
C ASP A 383 6.04 10.61 -4.59
N LEU A 384 6.05 9.41 -4.01
CA LEU A 384 6.67 9.15 -2.70
C LEU A 384 8.16 9.50 -2.69
N ILE A 385 8.93 8.98 -3.65
CA ILE A 385 10.38 9.28 -3.76
C ILE A 385 10.60 10.79 -3.88
N LYS A 386 9.78 11.48 -4.68
CA LYS A 386 9.82 12.93 -4.84
C LYS A 386 9.56 13.65 -3.52
N SER A 387 8.48 13.31 -2.83
CA SER A 387 8.11 13.93 -1.55
C SER A 387 9.14 13.66 -0.45
N VAL A 388 9.75 12.47 -0.42
CA VAL A 388 10.83 12.13 0.53
C VAL A 388 12.07 13.00 0.27
N ILE A 389 12.49 13.13 -0.99
CA ILE A 389 13.68 13.93 -1.36
C ILE A 389 13.44 15.42 -1.10
N GLU A 390 12.31 15.97 -1.55
CA GLU A 390 11.95 17.38 -1.31
C GLU A 390 11.81 17.66 0.18
N GLY A 391 11.13 16.79 0.93
CA GLY A 391 10.95 16.93 2.38
C GLY A 391 12.26 16.87 3.15
N ALA A 392 13.14 15.93 2.83
CA ALA A 392 14.45 15.79 3.47
C ALA A 392 15.34 17.00 3.16
N ALA A 393 15.42 17.41 1.89
CA ALA A 393 16.21 18.58 1.50
C ALA A 393 15.66 19.86 2.15
N ALA A 394 14.34 20.06 2.17
CA ALA A 394 13.74 21.24 2.79
C ALA A 394 14.08 21.33 4.29
N ILE A 395 13.94 20.25 5.05
CA ILE A 395 14.28 20.25 6.49
C ILE A 395 15.77 20.52 6.69
N PHE A 396 16.64 19.94 5.86
CA PHE A 396 18.09 20.16 5.95
C PHE A 396 18.47 21.63 5.72
N TRP A 397 17.94 22.26 4.67
CA TRP A 397 18.23 23.67 4.37
C TRP A 397 17.56 24.65 5.34
N GLU A 398 16.40 24.30 5.89
CA GLU A 398 15.74 25.12 6.92
C GLU A 398 16.48 25.06 8.27
N LEU A 399 17.28 24.01 8.54
CA LEU A 399 17.90 23.78 9.85
C LEU A 399 18.78 24.95 10.32
N LEU A 400 19.62 25.50 9.45
CA LEU A 400 20.49 26.63 9.78
C LEU A 400 19.66 27.83 10.27
N VAL A 401 18.66 28.23 9.48
CA VAL A 401 17.77 29.36 9.81
C VAL A 401 17.06 29.11 11.15
N GLN A 402 16.63 27.89 11.40
CA GLN A 402 15.93 27.54 12.64
C GLN A 402 16.84 27.58 13.86
N VAL A 403 18.12 27.23 13.72
CA VAL A 403 19.14 27.41 14.75
C VAL A 403 19.41 28.89 15.01
N GLU A 404 19.55 29.71 13.97
CA GLU A 404 19.76 31.16 14.10
C GLU A 404 18.59 31.84 14.82
N LEU A 405 17.35 31.45 14.53
CA LEU A 405 16.15 32.00 15.16
C LEU A 405 16.10 31.73 16.68
N GLN A 406 16.78 30.70 17.19
CA GLN A 406 16.83 30.45 18.64
C GLN A 406 17.59 31.53 19.42
N ARG A 407 18.43 32.33 18.75
CA ARG A 407 19.22 33.41 19.38
C ARG A 407 18.38 34.40 20.17
N GLN A 408 17.13 34.63 19.76
CA GLN A 408 16.21 35.57 20.42
C GLN A 408 15.67 35.05 21.76
N ASN A 409 15.80 33.75 22.05
CA ASN A 409 15.35 33.21 23.32
C ASN A 409 16.33 33.60 24.43
N PRO A 410 15.84 33.92 25.64
CA PRO A 410 16.71 34.25 26.76
C PRO A 410 17.56 33.04 27.18
N PRO A 411 18.81 33.27 27.62
CA PRO A 411 19.66 32.18 28.08
C PRO A 411 19.16 31.60 29.42
N PRO A 412 19.57 30.36 29.78
CA PRO A 412 19.13 29.71 31.02
C PRO A 412 19.48 30.54 32.26
N PRO A 413 18.53 30.85 33.16
CA PRO A 413 18.79 31.72 34.31
C PRO A 413 19.77 31.11 35.33
N ASP A 414 20.03 29.81 35.25
CA ASP A 414 20.96 29.06 36.11
C ASP A 414 22.37 28.90 35.51
N GLY A 415 22.60 29.42 34.29
CA GLY A 415 23.88 29.28 33.59
C GLY A 415 24.16 27.88 33.04
N SER A 416 23.13 27.01 32.98
CA SER A 416 23.25 25.67 32.40
C SER A 416 23.45 25.70 30.88
N VAL A 417 23.86 24.57 30.30
CA VAL A 417 24.02 24.44 28.85
C VAL A 417 22.63 24.41 28.19
N PRO A 418 22.35 25.26 27.19
CA PRO A 418 21.09 25.21 26.48
C PRO A 418 20.93 23.88 25.75
N LYS A 419 19.76 23.24 25.88
CA LYS A 419 19.46 21.94 25.23
C LYS A 419 19.68 21.95 23.71
N LEU A 420 19.54 23.11 23.08
CA LEU A 420 19.81 23.29 21.65
C LEU A 420 21.26 22.92 21.29
N VAL A 421 22.23 23.30 22.12
CA VAL A 421 23.65 23.06 21.86
C VAL A 421 23.92 21.57 21.82
N SER A 422 23.45 20.83 22.82
CA SER A 422 23.61 19.37 22.87
C SER A 422 22.88 18.69 21.71
N PHE A 423 21.63 19.10 21.47
CA PHE A 423 20.81 18.53 20.40
C PHE A 423 21.44 18.70 19.02
N ILE A 424 21.87 19.91 18.65
CA ILE A 424 22.43 20.19 17.32
C ILE A 424 23.77 19.49 17.14
N THR A 425 24.62 19.46 18.17
CA THR A 425 25.92 18.78 18.10
C THR A 425 25.74 17.27 17.89
N ASP A 426 24.87 16.63 18.67
CA ASP A 426 24.55 15.21 18.54
C ASP A 426 23.89 14.89 17.19
N TYR A 427 22.98 15.76 16.76
CA TYR A 427 22.24 15.62 15.51
C TYR A 427 23.15 15.75 14.27
N CYS A 428 24.01 16.77 14.22
CA CYS A 428 24.99 16.93 13.15
C CYS A 428 25.99 15.77 13.11
N ASN A 429 26.42 15.27 14.27
CA ASN A 429 27.25 14.06 14.34
C ASN A 429 26.53 12.83 13.77
N LYS A 430 25.24 12.64 14.08
CA LYS A 430 24.43 11.56 13.51
C LYS A 430 24.29 11.69 11.99
N LEU A 431 24.04 12.91 11.47
CA LEU A 431 23.98 13.18 10.02
C LEU A 431 25.31 12.90 9.29
N LEU A 432 26.44 13.15 9.95
CA LEU A 432 27.79 12.90 9.41
C LEU A 432 28.27 11.46 9.60
N GLY A 433 27.53 10.64 10.34
CA GLY A 433 27.81 9.22 10.55
C GLY A 433 27.76 8.41 9.26
N ASP A 434 28.31 7.20 9.29
CA ASP A 434 28.33 6.30 8.10
C ASP A 434 26.94 5.91 7.62
N ASP A 435 25.98 5.84 8.54
CA ASP A 435 24.62 5.42 8.21
C ASP A 435 23.87 6.50 7.40
N TYR A 436 24.03 7.78 7.74
CA TYR A 436 23.23 8.87 7.15
C TYR A 436 23.97 9.71 6.13
N LYS A 437 25.29 9.92 6.26
CA LYS A 437 26.04 10.82 5.38
C LYS A 437 25.92 10.42 3.90
N PRO A 438 26.13 9.14 3.50
CA PRO A 438 26.03 8.75 2.09
C PRO A 438 24.61 8.94 1.54
N ILE A 439 23.61 8.64 2.36
CA ILE A 439 22.19 8.70 2.02
C ILE A 439 21.76 10.16 1.82
N LEU A 440 22.11 11.03 2.77
CA LEU A 440 21.82 12.46 2.69
C LEU A 440 22.53 13.09 1.48
N THR A 441 23.80 12.75 1.24
CA THR A 441 24.53 13.19 0.04
C THR A 441 23.78 12.79 -1.23
N GLN A 442 23.34 11.53 -1.34
CA GLN A 442 22.59 11.07 -2.51
C GLN A 442 21.27 11.83 -2.69
N VAL A 443 20.53 12.05 -1.60
CA VAL A 443 19.28 12.84 -1.61
C VAL A 443 19.53 14.27 -2.10
N LEU A 444 20.56 14.94 -1.59
CA LEU A 444 20.89 16.32 -1.98
C LEU A 444 21.38 16.40 -3.43
N VAL A 445 22.17 15.42 -3.91
CA VAL A 445 22.57 15.31 -5.32
C VAL A 445 21.34 15.21 -6.22
N ILE A 446 20.40 14.33 -5.90
CA ILE A 446 19.18 14.15 -6.70
C ILE A 446 18.34 15.44 -6.68
N HIS A 447 18.13 16.03 -5.51
CA HIS A 447 17.36 17.26 -5.37
C HIS A 447 17.95 18.43 -6.16
N GLN A 448 19.28 18.63 -6.14
CA GLN A 448 19.91 19.66 -6.97
C GLN A 448 19.87 19.34 -8.46
N SER A 449 19.97 18.06 -8.84
CA SER A 449 19.83 17.66 -10.24
C SER A 449 18.45 18.06 -10.82
N TRP A 450 17.39 18.00 -10.01
CA TRP A 450 16.05 18.46 -10.40
C TRP A 450 15.97 19.99 -10.59
N LYS A 451 16.87 20.74 -9.95
CA LYS A 451 17.01 22.19 -10.11
C LYS A 451 17.99 22.58 -11.23
N GLY A 452 18.65 21.61 -11.87
CA GLY A 452 19.69 21.86 -12.89
C GLY A 452 21.03 22.30 -12.31
N GLU A 453 21.25 22.13 -11.00
CA GLU A 453 22.48 22.54 -10.30
C GLU A 453 23.42 21.34 -10.10
N LYS A 454 24.73 21.60 -10.06
CA LYS A 454 25.74 20.56 -9.77
C LYS A 454 26.02 20.51 -8.28
N PHE A 455 25.75 19.36 -7.66
CA PHE A 455 26.08 19.13 -6.25
C PHE A 455 27.56 18.80 -6.07
N GLN A 456 28.16 19.45 -5.08
CA GLN A 456 29.47 19.10 -4.57
C GLN A 456 29.30 18.63 -3.12
N GLU A 457 29.85 17.48 -2.75
CA GLU A 457 29.77 16.95 -1.37
C GLU A 457 30.25 17.98 -0.33
N ARG A 458 31.17 18.86 -0.73
CA ARG A 458 31.62 20.01 0.06
C ARG A 458 30.49 20.92 0.55
N LEU A 459 29.36 20.99 -0.16
CA LEU A 459 28.20 21.79 0.25
C LEU A 459 27.58 21.27 1.54
N LEU A 460 27.43 19.95 1.71
CA LEU A 460 26.90 19.36 2.94
C LEU A 460 27.81 19.69 4.12
N ILE A 461 29.12 19.50 3.95
CA ILE A 461 30.12 19.81 4.99
C ILE A 461 30.08 21.30 5.33
N THR A 462 30.03 22.17 4.31
CA THR A 462 29.98 23.62 4.49
C THR A 462 28.74 24.02 5.27
N GLU A 463 27.58 23.43 4.98
CA GLU A 463 26.34 23.76 5.68
C GLU A 463 26.35 23.31 7.13
N VAL A 464 26.88 22.11 7.42
CA VAL A 464 27.03 21.63 8.80
C VAL A 464 27.99 22.54 9.59
N LEU A 465 29.08 23.01 8.97
CA LEU A 465 29.98 23.98 9.59
C LEU A 465 29.29 25.34 9.82
N ASN A 466 28.42 25.79 8.91
CA ASN A 466 27.62 27.00 9.10
C ASN A 466 26.63 26.86 10.27
N ILE A 467 26.01 25.69 10.44
CA ILE A 467 25.15 25.39 11.59
C ILE A 467 25.94 25.49 12.90
N MET A 468 27.16 24.95 12.94
CA MET A 468 28.02 25.07 14.12
C MET A 468 28.43 26.52 14.42
N LYS A 469 28.79 27.29 13.39
CA LYS A 469 29.04 28.73 13.55
C LYS A 469 27.81 29.49 14.06
N ALA A 470 26.61 29.11 13.63
CA ALA A 470 25.37 29.70 14.13
C ALA A 470 25.17 29.40 15.63
N ILE A 471 25.53 28.18 16.10
CA ILE A 471 25.53 27.84 17.53
C ILE A 471 26.55 28.69 18.30
N GLU A 472 27.77 28.84 17.80
CA GLU A 472 28.80 29.67 18.43
C GLU A 472 28.35 31.14 18.55
N LEU A 473 27.77 31.70 17.49
CA LEU A 473 27.25 33.07 17.49
C LEU A 473 26.04 33.24 18.44
N ASN A 474 25.21 32.21 18.57
CA ASN A 474 24.13 32.19 19.56
C ASN A 474 24.69 32.20 20.98
N LEU A 475 25.72 31.38 21.26
CA LEU A 475 26.39 31.35 22.55
C LEU A 475 27.00 32.71 22.90
N GLU A 476 27.69 33.36 21.98
CA GLU A 476 28.25 34.70 22.21
C GLU A 476 27.18 35.74 22.56
N THR A 477 26.02 35.66 21.89
CA THR A 477 24.89 36.56 22.14
C THR A 477 24.31 36.30 23.53
N TRP A 478 24.14 35.04 23.90
CA TRP A 478 23.65 34.63 25.21
C TRP A 478 24.59 34.96 26.36
N ILE A 479 25.91 34.83 26.16
CA ILE A 479 26.93 35.26 27.13
C ILE A 479 26.75 36.76 27.45
N LYS A 480 26.55 37.59 26.43
CA LYS A 480 26.37 39.06 26.57
C LYS A 480 25.01 39.46 27.14
N ALA A 481 24.02 38.57 27.12
CA ALA A 481 22.66 38.86 27.57
C ALA A 481 22.48 38.78 29.10
N TYR A 482 23.44 38.22 29.84
CA TYR A 482 23.39 38.20 31.30
C TYR A 482 23.77 39.57 31.89
N GLU A 483 22.93 40.08 32.79
CA GLU A 483 23.25 41.27 33.57
C GLU A 483 24.42 41.04 34.55
N ASP A 484 24.48 39.85 35.15
CA ASP A 484 25.57 39.45 36.06
C ASP A 484 26.75 38.88 35.28
N THR A 485 27.84 39.64 35.23
CA THR A 485 29.11 39.23 34.60
C THR A 485 29.65 37.92 35.18
N THR A 486 29.43 37.63 36.46
CA THR A 486 29.91 36.39 37.09
C THR A 486 29.14 35.18 36.56
N LEU A 487 27.82 35.31 36.39
CA LEU A 487 26.97 34.28 35.80
C LEU A 487 27.27 34.11 34.30
N SER A 488 27.51 35.22 33.59
CA SER A 488 27.96 35.22 32.20
C SER A 488 29.23 34.37 32.02
N ASN A 489 30.24 34.58 32.87
CA ASN A 489 31.48 33.79 32.85
C ASN A 489 31.23 32.31 33.18
N LEU A 490 30.33 32.00 34.13
CA LEU A 490 29.95 30.62 34.44
C LEU A 490 29.28 29.93 33.25
N PHE A 491 28.34 30.61 32.61
CA PHE A 491 27.67 30.12 31.42
C PHE A 491 28.68 29.88 30.28
N ALA A 492 29.61 30.81 30.05
CA ALA A 492 30.63 30.68 29.03
C ALA A 492 31.54 29.45 29.26
N MET A 493 32.10 29.28 30.48
CA MET A 493 32.94 28.11 30.77
C MET A 493 32.17 26.78 30.65
N ASN A 494 30.89 26.75 31.06
CA ASN A 494 30.03 25.58 30.94
C ASN A 494 29.86 25.16 29.47
N ASN A 495 29.51 26.11 28.59
CA ASN A 495 29.23 25.81 27.20
C ASN A 495 30.50 25.45 26.41
N HIS A 496 31.60 26.17 26.61
CA HIS A 496 32.86 25.84 25.95
C HIS A 496 33.40 24.47 26.36
N TRP A 497 33.28 24.11 27.65
CA TRP A 497 33.67 22.78 28.10
C TRP A 497 32.78 21.68 27.53
N HIS A 498 31.47 21.92 27.48
CA HIS A 498 30.51 20.98 26.92
C HIS A 498 30.73 20.76 25.43
N LEU A 499 30.92 21.83 24.64
CA LEU A 499 31.24 21.73 23.22
C LEU A 499 32.53 20.96 22.99
N PHE A 500 33.60 21.28 23.73
CA PHE A 500 34.86 20.52 23.63
C PHE A 500 34.64 19.02 23.88
N LYS A 501 33.90 18.67 24.94
CA LYS A 501 33.58 17.28 25.30
C LYS A 501 32.75 16.56 24.24
N GLN A 502 31.74 17.22 23.67
CA GLN A 502 30.86 16.62 22.69
C GLN A 502 31.50 16.52 21.30
N LEU A 503 32.39 17.44 20.94
CA LEU A 503 33.04 17.45 19.64
C LEU A 503 34.28 16.54 19.59
N ARG A 504 35.03 16.43 20.69
CA ARG A 504 36.27 15.65 20.73
C ARG A 504 36.04 14.17 20.39
N GLY A 505 36.78 13.67 19.39
CA GLY A 505 36.70 12.27 18.95
C GLY A 505 35.45 11.95 18.12
N THR A 506 34.76 12.98 17.63
CA THR A 506 33.61 12.85 16.73
C THR A 506 33.95 13.38 15.35
N ARG A 507 33.22 12.94 14.32
CA ARG A 507 33.41 13.39 12.93
C ARG A 507 33.23 14.89 12.78
N LEU A 508 32.29 15.47 13.53
CA LEU A 508 32.09 16.91 13.55
C LEU A 508 33.30 17.64 14.13
N GLY A 509 33.89 17.11 15.21
CA GLY A 509 35.14 17.62 15.77
C GLY A 509 36.30 17.53 14.78
N ASP A 510 36.44 16.40 14.07
CA ASP A 510 37.47 16.23 13.04
C ASP A 510 37.31 17.24 11.90
N LEU A 511 36.07 17.56 11.51
CA LEU A 511 35.77 18.57 10.48
C LEU A 511 36.05 20.00 10.95
N MET A 512 35.80 20.31 12.24
CA MET A 512 36.11 21.62 12.82
C MET A 512 37.62 21.81 13.03
N GLY A 513 38.35 20.71 13.25
CA GLY A 513 39.80 20.68 13.38
C GLY A 513 40.29 20.95 14.80
N ASP A 514 41.49 20.43 15.10
CA ASP A 514 42.09 20.49 16.44
C ASP A 514 42.32 21.91 16.96
N SER A 515 42.49 22.90 16.08
CA SER A 515 42.65 24.30 16.48
C SER A 515 41.39 24.83 17.18
N SER A 516 40.21 24.61 16.59
CA SER A 516 38.94 25.04 17.15
C SER A 516 38.62 24.32 18.47
N LEU A 517 38.93 23.02 18.56
CA LEU A 517 38.80 22.28 19.82
C LEU A 517 39.68 22.86 20.93
N ARG A 518 40.94 23.21 20.61
CA ARG A 518 41.85 23.85 21.56
C ARG A 518 41.36 25.25 21.97
N GLU A 519 40.75 26.01 21.06
CA GLU A 519 40.17 27.31 21.37
C GLU A 519 39.07 27.20 22.43
N HIS A 520 38.14 26.23 22.30
CA HIS A 520 37.14 26.00 23.35
C HIS A 520 37.76 25.63 24.70
N GLU A 521 38.83 24.82 24.71
CA GLU A 521 39.54 24.50 25.94
C GLU A 521 40.20 25.75 26.57
N GLN A 522 40.81 26.61 25.76
CA GLN A 522 41.41 27.87 26.20
C GLN A 522 40.36 28.85 26.73
N TYR A 523 39.23 29.00 26.03
CA TYR A 523 38.12 29.86 26.49
C TYR A 523 37.56 29.37 27.83
N LYS A 524 37.39 28.06 28.01
CA LYS A 524 36.97 27.50 29.31
C LYS A 524 37.95 27.86 30.43
N ASP A 525 39.26 27.75 30.23
CA ASP A 525 40.23 28.12 31.27
C ASP A 525 40.26 29.63 31.54
N TYR A 526 40.14 30.44 30.49
CA TYR A 526 40.02 31.90 30.61
C TYR A 526 38.80 32.30 31.45
N TYR A 527 37.61 31.82 31.10
CA TYR A 527 36.38 32.14 31.82
C TYR A 527 36.37 31.58 33.24
N LEU A 528 36.96 30.40 33.47
CA LEU A 528 37.15 29.84 34.82
C LEU A 528 38.02 30.76 35.68
N ALA A 529 39.15 31.24 35.16
CA ALA A 529 40.05 32.12 35.90
C ALA A 529 39.39 33.47 36.25
N VAL A 530 38.69 34.08 35.28
CA VAL A 530 37.93 35.33 35.48
C VAL A 530 36.81 35.11 36.50
N PHE A 531 36.04 34.02 36.37
CA PHE A 531 34.99 33.65 37.31
C PHE A 531 35.53 33.54 38.74
N LEU A 532 36.61 32.77 38.95
CA LEU A 532 37.20 32.58 40.27
C LEU A 532 37.71 33.89 40.88
N ARG A 533 38.36 34.74 40.08
CA ARG A 533 38.86 36.05 40.50
C ARG A 533 37.74 36.99 40.94
N ASP A 534 36.69 37.09 40.13
CA ASP A 534 35.65 38.10 40.31
C ASP A 534 34.60 37.70 41.36
N SER A 535 34.48 36.39 41.62
CA SER A 535 33.63 35.81 42.68
C SER A 535 34.40 35.55 43.98
N TRP A 536 34.92 34.33 44.15
CA TRP A 536 35.47 33.81 45.39
C TRP A 536 36.86 34.38 45.74
N GLY A 537 37.59 34.91 44.75
CA GLY A 537 38.95 35.44 44.93
C GLY A 537 39.05 36.66 45.83
N LYS A 538 37.96 37.40 46.04
CA LYS A 538 37.94 38.58 46.92
C LYS A 538 37.81 38.23 48.41
N LEU A 539 37.24 37.07 48.72
CA LEU A 539 36.93 36.67 50.10
C LEU A 539 38.15 36.53 51.01
N PRO A 540 39.25 35.89 50.58
CA PRO A 540 40.46 35.79 51.40
C PRO A 540 41.01 37.15 51.85
N GLY A 541 40.83 38.21 51.05
CA GLY A 541 41.29 39.57 51.38
C GLY A 541 40.63 40.17 52.62
N HIS A 542 39.41 39.75 52.97
CA HIS A 542 38.74 40.19 54.20
C HIS A 542 39.42 39.67 55.47
N LEU A 543 40.19 38.59 55.36
CA LEU A 543 40.92 37.94 56.45
C LEU A 543 42.40 38.33 56.49
N SER A 544 42.72 39.59 56.17
CA SER A 544 44.09 40.12 56.26
C SER A 544 44.64 40.02 57.68
N ARG A 545 45.96 39.85 57.79
CA ARG A 545 46.72 39.89 59.06
C ARG A 545 47.19 41.31 59.42
N GLU A 546 47.10 42.26 58.50
CA GLU A 546 47.57 43.63 58.70
C GLU A 546 46.86 44.29 59.89
N GLY A 547 47.61 45.03 60.72
CA GLY A 547 47.07 45.66 61.94
C GLY A 547 46.85 44.72 63.14
N LEU A 548 47.01 43.39 63.00
CA LEU A 548 46.96 42.42 64.11
C LEU A 548 48.35 42.00 64.61
N ILE A 549 49.41 42.27 63.84
CA ILE A 549 50.77 41.75 64.08
C ILE A 549 51.48 42.43 65.26
N LEU A 550 51.15 43.68 65.60
CA LEU A 550 51.83 44.43 66.67
C LEU A 550 51.01 44.65 67.95
N PHE A 551 49.74 44.22 68.03
CA PHE A 551 48.81 44.54 69.14
C PHE A 551 48.94 45.99 69.65
N SER A 552 49.18 46.95 68.76
CA SER A 552 49.57 48.33 69.13
C SER A 552 48.51 49.08 69.93
N GLY A 553 47.28 48.55 70.00
CA GLY A 553 46.18 49.06 70.83
C GLY A 553 45.64 48.09 71.91
N GLY A 554 46.32 46.97 72.21
CA GLY A 554 45.89 45.98 73.22
C GLY A 554 44.87 44.92 72.77
N ARG A 555 44.61 43.92 73.63
CA ARG A 555 43.77 42.73 73.30
C ARG A 555 42.32 43.07 72.90
N ALA A 556 41.71 44.10 73.50
CA ALA A 556 40.34 44.50 73.19
C ALA A 556 40.22 45.03 71.75
N THR A 557 41.14 45.89 71.33
CA THR A 557 41.19 46.50 70.01
C THR A 557 41.45 45.46 68.90
N ALA A 558 42.33 44.50 69.18
CA ALA A 558 42.56 43.36 68.28
C ALA A 558 41.31 42.48 68.15
N ARG A 559 40.61 42.19 69.27
CA ARG A 559 39.36 41.43 69.27
C ARG A 559 38.27 42.11 68.43
N ASP A 560 38.10 43.42 68.54
CA ASP A 560 37.08 44.16 67.78
C ASP A 560 37.41 44.20 66.27
N LEU A 561 38.69 44.30 65.91
CA LEU A 561 39.13 44.20 64.51
C LEU A 561 38.88 42.80 63.92
N VAL A 562 39.16 41.73 64.69
CA VAL A 562 38.88 40.35 64.28
C VAL A 562 37.37 40.13 64.09
N LYS A 563 36.55 40.62 65.03
CA LYS A 563 35.08 40.59 64.91
C LYS A 563 34.60 41.29 63.64
N LYS A 564 35.13 42.48 63.34
CA LYS A 564 34.79 43.23 62.11
C LYS A 564 35.14 42.44 60.85
N ARG A 565 36.34 41.88 60.77
CA ARG A 565 36.81 41.09 59.62
C ARG A 565 36.00 39.81 59.41
N LEU A 566 35.76 39.05 60.48
CA LEU A 566 34.93 37.84 60.43
C LEU A 566 33.49 38.15 60.03
N LYS A 567 32.93 39.25 60.53
CA LYS A 567 31.58 39.70 60.14
C LYS A 567 31.52 40.01 58.65
N THR A 568 32.46 40.82 58.13
CA THR A 568 32.53 41.13 56.69
C THR A 568 32.73 39.88 55.84
N PHE A 569 33.61 38.96 56.27
CA PHE A 569 33.81 37.69 55.58
C PHE A 569 32.52 36.85 55.54
N ASN A 570 31.82 36.70 56.68
CA ASN A 570 30.59 35.92 56.76
C ASN A 570 29.47 36.53 55.89
N GLU A 571 29.32 37.85 55.91
CA GLU A 571 28.32 38.56 55.08
C GLU A 571 28.61 38.37 53.59
N SER A 572 29.86 38.56 53.15
CA SER A 572 30.25 38.36 51.75
C SER A 572 30.16 36.89 51.32
N PHE A 573 30.49 35.94 52.21
CA PHE A 573 30.34 34.51 51.95
C PHE A 573 28.88 34.13 51.79
N ASP A 574 28.01 34.58 52.70
CA ASP A 574 26.57 34.28 52.67
C ASP A 574 25.91 34.83 51.43
N GLU A 575 26.25 36.06 51.05
CA GLU A 575 25.75 36.70 49.83
C GLU A 575 26.18 35.91 48.58
N MET A 576 27.47 35.58 48.47
CA MET A 576 28.00 34.82 47.34
C MET A 576 27.40 33.42 47.27
N TYR A 577 27.37 32.70 48.40
CA TYR A 577 26.82 31.36 48.49
C TYR A 577 25.33 31.35 48.14
N LYS A 578 24.54 32.28 48.68
CA LYS A 578 23.11 32.40 48.37
C LYS A 578 22.91 32.67 46.88
N LYS A 579 23.70 33.58 46.29
CA LYS A 579 23.63 33.93 44.87
C LYS A 579 23.96 32.73 43.96
N GLN A 580 25.07 32.06 44.24
CA GLN A 580 25.61 31.00 43.37
C GLN A 580 25.04 29.60 43.65
N SER A 581 24.36 29.38 44.78
CA SER A 581 23.75 28.10 45.12
C SER A 581 22.67 27.62 44.14
N ASN A 582 22.12 28.53 43.34
CA ASN A 582 21.12 28.22 42.31
C ASN A 582 21.73 27.95 40.92
N TRP A 583 23.02 28.19 40.75
CA TRP A 583 23.69 28.01 39.47
C TRP A 583 24.04 26.55 39.23
N VAL A 584 24.17 26.14 37.97
CA VAL A 584 24.37 24.74 37.60
C VAL A 584 25.61 24.58 36.73
N MET A 585 26.46 23.62 37.06
CA MET A 585 27.53 23.15 36.17
C MET A 585 27.19 21.73 35.69
N SER A 586 26.94 21.61 34.39
CA SER A 586 26.42 20.40 33.77
C SER A 586 27.43 19.24 33.84
N GLU A 587 28.68 19.53 33.49
CA GLU A 587 29.75 18.54 33.48
C GLU A 587 30.34 18.32 34.87
N LYS A 588 30.46 17.06 35.28
CA LYS A 588 30.89 16.67 36.63
C LYS A 588 32.33 17.06 36.92
N ASP A 589 33.23 16.88 35.96
CA ASP A 589 34.66 17.14 36.12
C ASP A 589 34.98 18.64 36.22
N LEU A 590 34.32 19.48 35.41
CA LEU A 590 34.43 20.93 35.54
C LEU A 590 33.91 21.41 36.89
N ARG A 591 32.77 20.86 37.33
CA ARG A 591 32.20 21.17 38.65
C ARG A 591 33.15 20.83 39.78
N GLU A 592 33.67 19.60 39.81
CA GLU A 592 34.60 19.13 40.84
C GLU A 592 35.88 19.97 40.86
N LYS A 593 36.49 20.22 39.69
CA LYS A 593 37.68 21.07 39.56
C LYS A 593 37.41 22.49 40.09
N THR A 594 36.28 23.09 39.74
CA THR A 594 35.94 24.44 40.18
C THR A 594 35.71 24.51 41.69
N CYS A 595 34.94 23.57 42.26
CA CYS A 595 34.71 23.51 43.70
C CYS A 595 36.03 23.29 44.46
N GLN A 596 36.92 22.43 43.96
CA GLN A 596 38.25 22.22 44.56
C GLN A 596 39.09 23.50 44.55
N LEU A 597 39.11 24.25 43.45
CA LEU A 597 39.84 25.52 43.37
C LEU A 597 39.29 26.56 44.35
N ILE A 598 37.97 26.64 44.52
CA ILE A 598 37.33 27.52 45.49
C ILE A 598 37.71 27.11 46.92
N VAL A 599 37.66 25.81 47.23
CA VAL A 599 38.07 25.27 48.54
C VAL A 599 39.53 25.59 48.82
N GLN A 600 40.43 25.36 47.86
CA GLN A 600 41.86 25.64 47.98
C GLN A 600 42.15 27.14 48.20
N ALA A 601 41.35 28.03 47.61
CA ALA A 601 41.51 29.46 47.78
C ALA A 601 41.04 29.97 49.16
N ILE A 602 39.95 29.40 49.70
CA ILE A 602 39.27 29.95 50.89
C ILE A 602 39.62 29.21 52.18
N VAL A 603 39.54 27.88 52.17
CA VAL A 603 39.60 27.05 53.39
C VAL A 603 40.95 27.19 54.11
N PRO A 604 42.13 27.19 53.45
CA PRO A 604 43.41 27.37 54.13
C PRO A 604 43.53 28.73 54.82
N VAL A 605 43.05 29.79 54.17
CA VAL A 605 43.11 31.17 54.71
C VAL A 605 42.18 31.28 55.92
N TYR A 606 40.95 30.80 55.81
CA TYR A 606 40.00 30.77 56.92
C TYR A 606 40.51 29.93 58.09
N ARG A 607 41.02 28.72 57.82
CA ARG A 607 41.60 27.82 58.83
C ARG A 607 42.75 28.50 59.60
N SER A 608 43.69 29.10 58.88
CA SER A 608 44.82 29.81 59.50
C SER A 608 44.36 31.02 60.32
N TYR A 609 43.36 31.76 59.83
CA TYR A 609 42.83 32.92 60.54
C TYR A 609 42.11 32.50 61.85
N MET A 610 41.28 31.46 61.78
CA MET A 610 40.56 30.93 62.95
C MET A 610 41.50 30.29 63.98
N GLN A 611 42.57 29.60 63.55
CA GLN A 611 43.56 29.05 64.48
C GLN A 611 44.32 30.15 65.25
N ASN A 612 44.65 31.26 64.59
CA ASN A 612 45.43 32.33 65.20
C ASN A 612 44.58 33.32 66.02
N TYR A 613 43.34 33.58 65.61
CA TYR A 613 42.51 34.66 66.18
C TYR A 613 41.13 34.19 66.69
N GLY A 614 40.70 32.97 66.39
CA GLY A 614 39.43 32.39 66.84
C GLY A 614 39.23 32.41 68.36
N PRO A 615 40.24 32.05 69.19
CA PRO A 615 40.11 32.07 70.64
C PRO A 615 39.75 33.44 71.23
N LEU A 616 40.07 34.54 70.54
CA LEU A 616 39.75 35.91 70.97
C LEU A 616 38.25 36.22 70.88
N VAL A 617 37.52 35.49 70.03
CA VAL A 617 36.10 35.72 69.73
C VAL A 617 35.21 34.62 70.29
N GLU A 618 35.74 33.41 70.45
CA GLU A 618 35.02 32.25 71.00
C GLU A 618 34.66 32.37 72.49
N GLN A 619 35.38 33.20 73.24
CA GLN A 619 35.13 33.44 74.68
C GLN A 619 33.98 34.43 74.95
N ASP A 620 33.36 34.98 73.90
CA ASP A 620 32.30 35.99 73.98
C ASP A 620 30.90 35.35 73.88
N SER A 621 29.92 35.85 74.61
CA SER A 621 28.52 35.39 74.55
C SER A 621 27.89 35.57 73.16
N SER A 622 28.47 36.42 72.31
CA SER A 622 28.09 36.66 70.91
C SER A 622 28.91 35.87 69.87
N SER A 623 29.69 34.86 70.30
CA SER A 623 30.60 34.06 69.46
C SER A 623 29.95 33.52 68.17
N SER A 624 28.69 33.06 68.24
CA SER A 624 27.96 32.47 67.11
C SER A 624 27.73 33.41 65.92
N LYS A 625 27.80 34.74 66.12
CA LYS A 625 27.73 35.73 65.02
C LYS A 625 29.02 35.84 64.22
N TYR A 626 30.16 35.49 64.82
CA TYR A 626 31.48 35.72 64.24
C TYR A 626 32.15 34.40 63.84
N ALA A 627 32.13 33.40 64.72
CA ALA A 627 32.56 32.03 64.44
C ALA A 627 31.39 31.19 63.90
N LYS A 628 30.78 31.66 62.79
CA LYS A 628 29.55 31.07 62.23
C LYS A 628 29.77 29.71 61.56
N TYR A 629 30.97 29.48 61.00
CA TYR A 629 31.30 28.31 60.20
C TYR A 629 32.45 27.51 60.80
N SER A 630 32.29 26.19 60.90
CA SER A 630 33.46 25.32 61.09
C SER A 630 34.20 25.16 59.77
N VAL A 631 35.50 24.87 59.82
CA VAL A 631 36.33 24.59 58.63
C VAL A 631 35.69 23.47 57.78
N GLN A 632 35.20 22.41 58.44
CA GLN A 632 34.57 21.25 57.80
C GLN A 632 33.22 21.62 57.16
N THR A 633 32.43 22.45 57.84
CA THR A 633 31.14 22.93 57.33
C THR A 633 31.35 23.80 56.09
N LEU A 634 32.33 24.71 56.12
CA LEU A 634 32.64 25.59 54.99
C LEU A 634 33.12 24.80 53.76
N GLU A 635 34.01 23.84 53.98
CA GLU A 635 34.46 22.92 52.93
C GLU A 635 33.31 22.12 52.33
N LYS A 636 32.43 21.54 53.17
CA LYS A 636 31.26 20.79 52.71
C LYS A 636 30.29 21.66 51.92
N MET A 637 30.05 22.90 52.36
CA MET A 637 29.19 23.86 51.65
C MET A 637 29.75 24.18 50.27
N LEU A 638 31.04 24.52 50.18
CA LEU A 638 31.70 24.84 48.91
C LEU A 638 31.71 23.65 47.94
N MET A 639 31.97 22.43 48.43
CA MET A 639 31.93 21.21 47.62
C MET A 639 30.51 20.85 47.13
N SER A 640 29.46 21.38 47.78
CA SER A 640 28.06 21.17 47.39
C SER A 640 27.51 22.18 46.38
N LEU A 641 28.32 23.16 45.95
CA LEU A 641 27.91 24.15 44.95
C LEU A 641 27.72 23.55 43.56
N PHE A 642 26.93 24.27 42.75
CA PHE A 642 26.73 24.02 41.31
C PHE A 642 26.09 22.68 40.92
N GLN A 643 25.45 22.00 41.87
CA GLN A 643 24.82 20.71 41.62
C GLN A 643 23.59 20.86 40.70
N PRO A 644 23.42 19.98 39.70
CA PRO A 644 22.20 19.95 38.91
C PRO A 644 21.01 19.55 39.79
N ARG A 645 19.90 20.29 39.70
CA ARG A 645 18.69 19.95 40.45
C ARG A 645 17.95 18.81 39.76
N PRO A 646 17.47 17.78 40.49
CA PRO A 646 16.51 16.82 39.95
C PRO A 646 15.20 17.57 39.68
N GLY A 647 14.91 17.86 38.41
CA GLY A 647 13.72 18.62 38.02
C GLY A 647 12.44 17.84 38.31
N ARG A 648 11.55 18.43 39.13
CA ARG A 648 10.10 18.17 39.03
C ARG A 648 9.63 18.73 37.69
N PHE A 649 9.02 17.88 36.87
CA PHE A 649 8.37 18.25 35.62
C PHE A 649 7.27 19.28 35.88
N ASN A 650 7.56 20.57 35.72
CA ASN A 650 6.54 21.57 35.55
C ASN A 650 6.09 21.53 34.09
N SER A 651 4.92 20.94 33.87
CA SER A 651 4.14 21.02 32.63
C SER A 651 4.02 22.48 32.19
N PHE A 652 4.66 22.83 31.07
CA PHE A 652 4.40 24.09 30.38
C PHE A 652 2.95 24.11 29.88
N LYS A 653 2.06 24.82 30.59
CA LYS A 653 0.84 25.38 29.99
C LYS A 653 1.20 26.76 29.44
N GLY A 654 1.41 26.84 28.13
CA GLY A 654 1.68 28.07 27.39
C GLY A 654 0.86 28.09 26.09
N ARG A 655 0.07 29.15 25.95
CA ARG A 655 -0.93 29.42 24.91
C ARG A 655 -0.41 29.24 23.47
N SER A 656 -1.28 28.64 22.64
CA SER A 656 -1.21 28.54 21.18
C SER A 656 -0.73 29.84 20.49
N LEU A 657 0.44 29.78 19.87
CA LEU A 657 0.82 30.57 18.70
C LEU A 657 1.58 29.63 17.74
N SER A 658 1.10 29.61 16.50
CA SER A 658 1.48 28.77 15.36
C SER A 658 2.98 28.45 15.23
N GLY A 659 3.28 27.17 14.98
CA GLY A 659 4.49 26.69 14.31
C GLY A 659 5.83 26.91 15.02
N LYS A 660 6.05 26.29 16.19
CA LYS A 660 7.39 26.18 16.80
C LYS A 660 7.67 24.78 17.35
N PHE A 661 8.93 24.35 17.19
CA PHE A 661 9.52 23.08 17.62
C PHE A 661 9.01 22.64 18.99
N SER A 662 8.26 21.54 19.01
CA SER A 662 7.88 20.86 20.23
C SER A 662 9.05 19.98 20.70
N ASN A 663 9.66 20.39 21.81
CA ASN A 663 10.69 19.64 22.52
C ASN A 663 10.07 18.44 23.24
N GLY A 664 10.44 17.23 22.83
CA GLY A 664 10.03 15.99 23.47
C GLY A 664 11.05 14.89 23.22
N VAL A 665 12.23 14.99 23.85
CA VAL A 665 13.20 13.88 23.90
C VAL A 665 13.54 13.63 25.36
N ALA A 666 13.18 12.43 25.83
CA ALA A 666 13.65 11.86 27.08
C ALA A 666 14.96 11.09 26.84
N ASP A 667 15.89 11.29 27.75
CA ASP A 667 17.23 10.70 27.83
C ASP A 667 17.30 9.24 27.31
N HIS A 668 18.01 9.03 26.21
CA HIS A 668 18.50 7.71 25.78
C HIS A 668 19.96 7.56 26.19
N ARG A 669 20.22 7.59 27.50
CA ARG A 669 21.45 7.04 28.09
C ARG A 669 21.09 5.82 28.93
N ARG A 670 20.94 4.67 28.27
CA ARG A 670 21.11 3.36 28.92
C ARG A 670 22.40 2.75 28.40
N THR A 671 23.41 2.82 29.25
CA THR A 671 24.68 2.10 29.15
C THR A 671 24.43 0.59 29.14
N ALA A 672 24.83 -0.06 28.05
CA ALA A 672 25.18 -1.47 28.06
C ALA A 672 26.54 -1.62 28.75
N SER A 673 26.54 -2.10 29.99
CA SER A 673 27.71 -2.68 30.63
C SER A 673 27.24 -3.61 31.74
N ALA A 674 27.18 -4.91 31.42
CA ALA A 674 27.22 -6.03 32.38
C ALA A 674 27.17 -7.37 31.62
N VAL A 675 28.32 -7.83 31.09
CA VAL A 675 28.72 -9.25 31.08
C VAL A 675 30.25 -9.28 31.20
N MET A 676 30.74 -9.23 32.43
CA MET A 676 31.64 -10.25 32.97
C MET A 676 31.41 -10.30 34.48
#